data_AF-A0AAW1S3I1-F1
#
_entry.id   AF-A0AAW1S3I1-F1
#
_cell.length_a   1.000
_cell.length_b   1.000
_cell.length_c   1.000
_cell.angle_alpha   90.00
_cell.angle_beta   90.00
_cell.angle_gamma   90.00
#
_symmetry.space_group_name_H-M   'P 1'
#
loop_
_entity.id
_entity.type
_entity.pdbx_description
1 polymer ?
#
loop_
_entity_poly.entity_id
_entity_poly.type
_entity_poly.pdbx_seq_one_letter_code
_entity_poly.pdbx_strand_id
1 'polypeptide(L)'
;MAVHDPQASKPTVLLPPSPNWYGAHIADWACDGSLYAFAARNVIVLVQPAAHACIAVLSSHTSRVTVVAFVPCAADVRDSALRLVSAAADCCVRVWDCRACKCLRAARGLPAEPSAAAVLRTGMLAVLGDKQGNMLTWRLDSASSKPVRLRMRLSAPIVSLAANPSVDAQEDSKDGSGTAAFHWLISSSYGGAMHAWAVPLRSGEPPPPPAPWFLAAAVNDTAIQVCGISGTSLTQGPLLRGHSGRPLVLPVGQQDRGVTTGAGLRDTLQASLEMRDLADAAAEEAGAASGPARVLAAQRGAALRLMRGDVGGALEVLAGSGALTADFVSMAAAGGRRVWEAAVRALAAQLETQGEQHLAALHLLSVADTVGLSSAAGCILAQDILAQEPLPPFPASIKDGYAVRSHDGPGEYSVEVGALAGTAPGRLSPGYVAYIGTGGPLPEGADAVVQIEHTEQLPPEPSGRQRVRIVKAAKGPGDDVRAVGSDIKAGEVVLQRGDRLGAAEIGLLATVGAAKLQVGGRPRVGVLSTGNELVEPGVQQLAPGQIRDANRAMLAAAAQAAGALVVDLGIAGDEAGQVEAKFEETINSGVDVLLTTGGVSMGDKDFIKPLLERRGTVHFGKVRMKPGKPLTFATLEIPAAGGSTRPLLVFGLPGNPVSSIVTFTLVVLPALRKLAGWLDPSLRRVHARLAAPLKLDPERPEYHRATLHWERRLGMEEGAVGGELVAESTGGQISSRLLSMRSANALLELPQASGTLPAGTMVSALLIADLGMMPVAESVALTAQPAAS
;
A
#
# COMPACT_ATOMS: atom_id res chain seq x y z
N MET A 1 -6.93 10.82 -33.63
CA MET A 1 -5.82 10.33 -34.49
C MET A 1 -5.23 9.11 -33.80
N ALA A 2 -5.62 7.91 -34.24
CA ALA A 2 -4.97 6.67 -33.83
C ALA A 2 -3.77 6.45 -34.76
N VAL A 3 -2.57 6.33 -34.21
CA VAL A 3 -1.40 5.89 -34.97
C VAL A 3 -1.29 4.39 -34.71
N HIS A 4 -1.54 3.60 -35.75
CA HIS A 4 -1.31 2.15 -35.71
C HIS A 4 0.20 1.92 -35.82
N ASP A 5 0.81 1.32 -34.81
CA ASP A 5 2.20 0.84 -34.87
C ASP A 5 2.20 -0.53 -35.58
N PRO A 6 2.80 -0.66 -36.78
CA PRO A 6 2.84 -1.93 -37.51
C PRO A 6 3.82 -2.96 -36.91
N GLN A 7 4.65 -2.60 -35.92
CA GLN A 7 5.73 -3.47 -35.41
C GLN A 7 5.53 -3.95 -33.95
N ALA A 8 4.46 -3.55 -33.27
CA ALA A 8 4.19 -4.00 -31.91
C ALA A 8 3.62 -5.43 -31.87
N SER A 9 4.31 -6.35 -31.18
CA SER A 9 3.88 -7.76 -31.01
C SER A 9 2.68 -7.96 -30.09
N LYS A 10 2.16 -6.88 -29.48
CA LYS A 10 0.89 -6.84 -28.74
C LYS A 10 0.15 -5.53 -29.05
N PRO A 11 -1.18 -5.54 -29.22
CA PRO A 11 -1.94 -4.34 -29.51
C PRO A 11 -1.89 -3.38 -28.32
N THR A 12 -1.40 -2.16 -28.54
CA THR A 12 -1.26 -1.12 -27.51
C THR A 12 -2.20 0.04 -27.83
N VAL A 13 -3.13 0.37 -26.92
CA VAL A 13 -4.00 1.54 -27.04
C VAL A 13 -3.25 2.78 -26.54
N LEU A 14 -2.88 3.69 -27.44
CA LEU A 14 -2.49 5.05 -27.07
C LEU A 14 -3.76 5.81 -26.64
N LEU A 15 -3.91 6.05 -25.32
CA LEU A 15 -5.01 6.85 -24.75
C LEU A 15 -4.59 8.32 -24.65
N PRO A 16 -5.21 9.26 -25.39
CA PRO A 16 -5.14 10.69 -25.08
C PRO A 16 -6.33 11.07 -24.19
N PRO A 17 -6.32 12.20 -23.45
CA PRO A 17 -5.38 12.72 -22.45
C PRO A 17 -5.50 12.00 -21.08
N SER A 18 -4.76 12.46 -20.05
CA SER A 18 -4.79 11.90 -18.69
C SER A 18 -6.23 11.79 -18.15
N PRO A 19 -6.65 10.64 -17.58
CA PRO A 19 -7.96 10.52 -16.95
C PRO A 19 -8.10 11.56 -15.82
N ASN A 20 -9.32 12.05 -15.58
CA ASN A 20 -9.59 12.93 -14.44
C ASN A 20 -9.46 12.13 -13.15
N TRP A 21 -8.78 12.65 -12.12
CA TRP A 21 -8.59 11.93 -10.85
C TRP A 21 -9.57 12.38 -9.75
N TYR A 22 -10.44 13.35 -10.07
CA TYR A 22 -11.39 13.96 -9.13
C TYR A 22 -12.82 13.71 -9.60
N GLY A 23 -13.52 12.80 -8.94
CA GLY A 23 -14.94 12.46 -9.17
C GLY A 23 -15.20 10.98 -8.85
N ALA A 24 -16.32 10.67 -8.19
CA ALA A 24 -16.62 9.29 -7.77
C ALA A 24 -17.12 8.39 -8.91
N HIS A 25 -17.59 8.97 -10.02
CA HIS A 25 -18.16 8.26 -11.16
C HIS A 25 -17.55 8.75 -12.48
N ILE A 26 -16.23 8.70 -12.60
CA ILE A 26 -15.47 9.23 -13.76
C ILE A 26 -15.25 8.20 -14.88
N ALA A 27 -15.66 6.95 -14.67
CA ALA A 27 -15.59 5.89 -15.67
C ALA A 27 -16.71 4.87 -15.43
N ASP A 28 -17.14 4.19 -16.49
CA ASP A 28 -18.20 3.19 -16.42
C ASP A 28 -18.11 2.17 -17.57
N TRP A 29 -18.78 1.03 -17.42
CA TRP A 29 -18.89 -0.04 -18.41
C TRP A 29 -20.28 -0.05 -19.06
N ALA A 30 -20.33 -0.30 -20.37
CA ALA A 30 -21.60 -0.57 -21.04
C ALA A 30 -22.21 -1.89 -20.52
N CYS A 31 -23.54 -1.98 -20.47
CA CYS A 31 -24.26 -3.16 -19.98
C CYS A 31 -23.89 -4.46 -20.72
N ASP A 32 -23.49 -4.36 -21.98
CA ASP A 32 -23.08 -5.48 -22.82
C ASP A 32 -21.57 -5.79 -22.74
N GLY A 33 -20.81 -5.06 -21.93
CA GLY A 33 -19.36 -5.18 -21.79
C GLY A 33 -18.57 -4.78 -23.05
N SER A 34 -19.23 -4.24 -24.08
CA SER A 34 -18.60 -3.96 -25.37
C SER A 34 -17.73 -2.70 -25.34
N LEU A 35 -18.12 -1.71 -24.51
CA LEU A 35 -17.44 -0.43 -24.37
C LEU A 35 -17.09 -0.14 -22.91
N TYR A 36 -15.93 0.50 -22.75
CA TYR A 36 -15.52 1.17 -21.52
C TYR A 36 -15.38 2.66 -21.78
N ALA A 37 -15.95 3.49 -20.91
CA ALA A 37 -15.88 4.94 -21.03
C ALA A 37 -15.17 5.55 -19.83
N PHE A 38 -14.31 6.54 -20.04
CA PHE A 38 -13.72 7.32 -18.95
C PHE A 38 -13.57 8.80 -19.28
N ALA A 39 -13.69 9.65 -18.27
CA ALA A 39 -13.51 11.10 -18.36
C ALA A 39 -12.03 11.47 -18.37
N ALA A 40 -11.64 12.33 -19.30
CA ALA A 40 -10.30 12.89 -19.39
C ALA A 40 -10.39 14.38 -19.71
N ARG A 41 -10.01 15.25 -18.76
CA ARG A 41 -10.26 16.71 -18.82
C ARG A 41 -11.73 17.00 -19.16
N ASN A 42 -11.99 17.72 -20.25
CA ASN A 42 -13.33 18.08 -20.72
C ASN A 42 -13.89 17.12 -21.79
N VAL A 43 -13.25 15.96 -22.00
CA VAL A 43 -13.67 14.95 -22.96
C VAL A 43 -13.95 13.61 -22.30
N ILE A 44 -14.63 12.72 -23.03
CA ILE A 44 -14.86 11.33 -22.62
C ILE A 44 -14.24 10.43 -23.67
N VAL A 45 -13.45 9.45 -23.24
CA VAL A 45 -12.79 8.50 -24.12
C VAL A 45 -13.58 7.19 -24.09
N LEU A 46 -13.97 6.71 -25.26
CA LEU A 46 -14.62 5.41 -25.47
C LEU A 46 -13.58 4.40 -25.97
N VAL A 47 -13.45 3.29 -25.27
CA VAL A 47 -12.52 2.21 -25.58
C VAL A 47 -13.32 0.93 -25.85
N GLN A 48 -12.91 0.17 -26.86
CA GLN A 48 -13.27 -1.24 -27.01
C GLN A 48 -12.16 -2.08 -26.39
N PRO A 49 -12.39 -2.72 -25.23
CA PRO A 49 -11.36 -3.55 -24.61
C PRO A 49 -11.00 -4.74 -25.48
N ALA A 50 -12.00 -5.41 -26.08
CA ALA A 50 -11.79 -6.57 -26.95
C ALA A 50 -10.98 -6.27 -28.22
N ALA A 51 -11.10 -5.05 -28.78
CA ALA A 51 -10.35 -4.66 -29.96
C ALA A 51 -9.04 -3.95 -29.62
N HIS A 52 -8.74 -3.76 -28.32
CA HIS A 52 -7.62 -2.93 -27.86
C HIS A 52 -7.55 -1.62 -28.66
N ALA A 53 -8.67 -0.90 -28.74
CA ALA A 53 -8.77 0.33 -29.53
C ALA A 53 -9.56 1.42 -28.81
N CYS A 54 -9.07 2.66 -28.89
CA CYS A 54 -9.87 3.85 -28.63
C CYS A 54 -10.78 4.08 -29.84
N ILE A 55 -12.10 3.96 -29.63
CA ILE A 55 -13.08 4.05 -30.72
C ILE A 55 -13.45 5.51 -30.97
N ALA A 56 -13.59 6.31 -29.91
CA ALA A 56 -14.01 7.69 -30.02
C ALA A 56 -13.60 8.54 -28.83
N VAL A 57 -13.46 9.84 -29.09
CA VAL A 57 -13.32 10.88 -28.05
C VAL A 57 -14.51 11.82 -28.19
N LEU A 58 -15.38 11.80 -27.19
CA LEU A 58 -16.57 12.63 -27.12
C LEU A 58 -16.21 13.98 -26.51
N SER A 59 -16.17 15.02 -27.34
CA SER A 59 -15.77 16.38 -26.94
C SER A 59 -16.93 17.36 -27.13
N SER A 60 -17.59 17.75 -26.03
CA SER A 60 -18.62 18.80 -26.06
C SER A 60 -18.77 19.55 -24.74
N HIS A 61 -18.29 19.01 -23.63
CA HIS A 61 -18.21 19.76 -22.38
C HIS A 61 -17.14 20.86 -22.48
N THR A 62 -17.45 22.03 -21.91
CA THR A 62 -16.54 23.19 -21.92
C THR A 62 -15.63 23.20 -20.69
N SER A 63 -15.92 22.35 -19.70
CA SER A 63 -15.14 22.18 -18.49
C SER A 63 -14.96 20.70 -18.16
N ARG A 64 -14.24 20.41 -17.06
CA ARG A 64 -13.84 19.06 -16.65
C ARG A 64 -15.06 18.16 -16.44
N VAL A 65 -15.09 17.00 -17.10
CA VAL A 65 -16.10 15.96 -16.90
C VAL A 65 -15.87 15.29 -15.56
N THR A 66 -16.87 15.32 -14.68
CA THR A 66 -16.79 14.78 -13.32
C THR A 66 -17.64 13.53 -13.13
N VAL A 67 -18.54 13.26 -14.08
CA VAL A 67 -19.51 12.16 -14.05
C VAL A 67 -19.66 11.54 -15.44
N VAL A 68 -19.63 10.22 -15.50
CA VAL A 68 -19.84 9.34 -16.65
C VAL A 68 -20.63 8.12 -16.17
N ALA A 69 -21.77 7.83 -16.80
CA ALA A 69 -22.59 6.66 -16.48
C ALA A 69 -23.30 6.14 -17.74
N PHE A 70 -23.19 4.85 -18.04
CA PHE A 70 -23.94 4.20 -19.11
C PHE A 70 -25.41 4.05 -18.74
N VAL A 71 -26.27 4.15 -19.75
CA VAL A 71 -27.69 3.88 -19.59
C VAL A 71 -27.88 2.36 -19.57
N PRO A 72 -28.48 1.76 -18.53
CA PRO A 72 -28.68 0.33 -18.46
C PRO A 72 -29.61 -0.17 -19.57
N CYS A 73 -29.33 -1.38 -20.07
CA CYS A 73 -30.16 -2.06 -21.05
C CYS A 73 -31.48 -2.53 -20.41
N ALA A 74 -32.62 -2.06 -20.89
CA ALA A 74 -33.91 -2.74 -20.65
C ALA A 74 -34.10 -3.84 -21.71
N ALA A 75 -34.60 -5.01 -21.32
CA ALA A 75 -34.86 -6.14 -22.23
C ALA A 75 -35.74 -5.75 -23.45
N ASP A 76 -36.54 -4.70 -23.30
CA ASP A 76 -37.52 -4.26 -24.29
C ASP A 76 -37.06 -3.10 -25.19
N VAL A 77 -35.88 -2.50 -24.93
CA VAL A 77 -35.36 -1.36 -25.71
C VAL A 77 -34.06 -1.76 -26.40
N ARG A 78 -34.18 -2.45 -27.55
CA ARG A 78 -33.05 -2.96 -28.36
C ARG A 78 -32.07 -1.89 -28.86
N ASP A 79 -32.41 -0.61 -28.74
CA ASP A 79 -31.61 0.54 -29.19
C ASP A 79 -30.99 1.36 -28.02
N SER A 80 -31.12 0.89 -26.77
CA SER A 80 -30.64 1.59 -25.56
C SER A 80 -29.21 1.25 -25.14
N ALA A 81 -28.64 0.15 -25.65
CA ALA A 81 -27.45 -0.50 -25.09
C ALA A 81 -26.16 0.33 -25.09
N LEU A 82 -26.11 1.45 -25.82
CA LEU A 82 -24.90 2.26 -25.97
C LEU A 82 -25.19 3.76 -25.86
N ARG A 83 -26.12 4.13 -24.98
CA ARG A 83 -26.27 5.52 -24.55
C ARG A 83 -25.47 5.78 -23.29
N LEU A 84 -24.87 6.96 -23.22
CA LEU A 84 -24.06 7.40 -22.08
C LEU A 84 -24.56 8.75 -21.58
N VAL A 85 -24.66 8.91 -20.27
CA VAL A 85 -24.90 10.18 -19.60
C VAL A 85 -23.58 10.70 -19.04
N SER A 86 -23.31 11.99 -19.23
CA SER A 86 -22.17 12.63 -18.56
C SER A 86 -22.51 14.01 -18.06
N ALA A 87 -21.81 14.42 -17.00
CA ALA A 87 -21.93 15.75 -16.45
C ALA A 87 -20.54 16.32 -16.10
N ALA A 88 -20.42 17.64 -16.18
CA ALA A 88 -19.16 18.33 -16.04
C ALA A 88 -19.27 19.54 -15.11
N ALA A 89 -18.12 20.09 -14.73
CA ALA A 89 -17.99 21.30 -13.92
C ALA A 89 -18.53 22.57 -14.60
N ASP A 90 -18.98 22.49 -15.86
CA ASP A 90 -19.74 23.54 -16.55
C ASP A 90 -21.24 23.53 -16.19
N CYS A 91 -21.63 22.69 -15.22
CA CYS A 91 -22.99 22.46 -14.75
C CYS A 91 -23.96 21.98 -15.85
N CYS A 92 -23.41 21.35 -16.90
CA CYS A 92 -24.17 20.77 -18.00
C CYS A 92 -24.22 19.25 -17.90
N VAL A 93 -25.34 18.70 -18.36
CA VAL A 93 -25.59 17.26 -18.49
C VAL A 93 -25.75 16.96 -19.97
N ARG A 94 -25.11 15.89 -20.42
CA ARG A 94 -25.15 15.45 -21.81
C ARG A 94 -25.54 13.99 -21.91
N VAL A 95 -26.31 13.69 -22.95
CA VAL A 95 -26.66 12.33 -23.35
C VAL A 95 -26.01 12.08 -24.70
N TRP A 96 -25.28 10.97 -24.79
CA TRP A 96 -24.49 10.59 -25.94
C TRP A 96 -25.06 9.31 -26.54
N ASP A 97 -25.00 9.25 -27.86
CA ASP A 97 -25.03 7.99 -28.61
C ASP A 97 -23.58 7.59 -28.84
N CYS A 98 -23.15 6.51 -28.18
CA CYS A 98 -21.78 6.02 -28.28
C CYS A 98 -21.49 5.36 -29.63
N ARG A 99 -22.50 4.85 -30.34
CA ARG A 99 -22.32 4.31 -31.71
C ARG A 99 -22.16 5.43 -32.71
N ALA A 100 -23.05 6.42 -32.67
CA ALA A 100 -23.01 7.56 -33.58
C ALA A 100 -21.96 8.61 -33.19
N CYS A 101 -21.28 8.44 -32.04
CA CYS A 101 -20.31 9.37 -31.46
C CYS A 101 -20.86 10.80 -31.34
N LYS A 102 -22.17 10.93 -31.13
CA LYS A 102 -22.88 12.20 -31.20
C LYS A 102 -23.50 12.54 -29.86
N CYS A 103 -23.34 13.80 -29.45
CA CYS A 103 -24.14 14.37 -28.38
C CYS A 103 -25.58 14.44 -28.88
N LEU A 104 -26.44 13.53 -28.40
CA LEU A 104 -27.87 13.57 -28.69
C LEU A 104 -28.51 14.79 -28.04
N ARG A 105 -28.02 15.13 -26.84
CA ARG A 105 -28.64 16.16 -26.02
C ARG A 105 -27.68 16.80 -25.05
N ALA A 106 -27.89 18.10 -24.83
CA ALA A 106 -27.24 18.85 -23.79
C ALA A 106 -28.28 19.69 -23.08
N ALA A 107 -28.26 19.73 -21.76
CA ALA A 107 -28.88 20.85 -21.07
C ALA A 107 -28.14 21.28 -19.83
N ARG A 108 -28.46 22.50 -19.43
CA ARG A 108 -27.82 23.26 -18.37
C ARG A 108 -28.82 23.47 -17.25
N GLY A 109 -28.41 23.27 -16.00
CA GLY A 109 -29.34 23.45 -14.88
C GLY A 109 -28.95 22.79 -13.58
N LEU A 110 -27.71 22.31 -13.44
CA LEU A 110 -27.17 21.91 -12.15
C LEU A 110 -26.79 23.17 -11.34
N PRO A 111 -27.20 23.30 -10.06
CA PRO A 111 -26.89 24.47 -9.24
C PRO A 111 -25.44 24.48 -8.76
N ALA A 112 -24.75 23.34 -8.75
CA ALA A 112 -23.33 23.21 -8.45
C ALA A 112 -22.67 22.11 -9.29
N GLU A 113 -21.35 21.96 -9.15
CA GLU A 113 -20.55 20.94 -9.83
C GLU A 113 -21.08 19.53 -9.50
N PRO A 114 -21.45 18.72 -10.51
CA PRO A 114 -21.95 17.37 -10.30
C PRO A 114 -20.85 16.46 -9.76
N SER A 115 -21.21 15.57 -8.85
CA SER A 115 -20.30 14.68 -8.13
C SER A 115 -20.69 13.20 -8.22
N ALA A 116 -21.98 12.90 -8.45
CA ALA A 116 -22.47 11.52 -8.58
C ALA A 116 -23.67 11.43 -9.54
N ALA A 117 -23.90 10.24 -10.09
CA ALA A 117 -25.07 9.93 -10.92
C ALA A 117 -25.55 8.50 -10.75
N ALA A 118 -26.84 8.29 -10.95
CA ALA A 118 -27.42 6.96 -11.11
C ALA A 118 -28.53 7.00 -12.18
N VAL A 119 -28.64 5.95 -13.00
CA VAL A 119 -29.64 5.84 -14.07
C VAL A 119 -30.57 4.67 -13.75
N LEU A 120 -31.89 4.86 -13.88
CA LEU A 120 -32.85 3.77 -13.71
C LEU A 120 -32.66 2.69 -14.78
N ARG A 121 -32.97 1.43 -14.44
CA ARG A 121 -32.95 0.30 -15.38
C ARG A 121 -33.85 0.53 -16.61
N THR A 122 -34.93 1.30 -16.46
CA THR A 122 -35.80 1.68 -17.60
C THR A 122 -35.08 2.54 -18.65
N GLY A 123 -33.92 3.11 -18.32
CA GLY A 123 -33.14 3.99 -19.19
C GLY A 123 -33.81 5.34 -19.48
N MET A 124 -34.93 5.65 -18.82
CA MET A 124 -35.73 6.85 -19.05
C MET A 124 -35.40 7.99 -18.08
N LEU A 125 -34.81 7.68 -16.92
CA LEU A 125 -34.56 8.64 -15.84
C LEU A 125 -33.15 8.50 -15.28
N ALA A 126 -32.48 9.63 -15.08
CA ALA A 126 -31.21 9.75 -14.36
C ALA A 126 -31.37 10.66 -13.16
N VAL A 127 -30.68 10.36 -12.06
CA VAL A 127 -30.57 11.22 -10.88
C VAL A 127 -29.12 11.66 -10.75
N LEU A 128 -28.91 12.97 -10.58
CA LEU A 128 -27.60 13.58 -10.42
C LEU A 128 -27.48 14.23 -9.05
N GLY A 129 -26.36 14.00 -8.39
CA GLY A 129 -25.97 14.62 -7.12
C GLY A 129 -24.85 15.64 -7.35
N ASP A 130 -24.84 16.72 -6.57
CA ASP A 130 -23.81 17.75 -6.65
C ASP A 130 -23.07 18.01 -5.33
N LYS A 131 -22.00 18.81 -5.44
CA LYS A 131 -21.14 19.19 -4.30
C LYS A 131 -21.83 20.03 -3.22
N GLN A 132 -23.03 20.55 -3.48
CA GLN A 132 -23.81 21.32 -2.49
C GLN A 132 -24.92 20.48 -1.84
N GLY A 133 -24.93 19.17 -2.12
CA GLY A 133 -25.88 18.22 -1.57
C GLY A 133 -27.21 18.18 -2.32
N ASN A 134 -27.34 18.80 -3.50
CA ASN A 134 -28.60 18.77 -4.25
C ASN A 134 -28.71 17.49 -5.08
N MET A 135 -29.91 16.88 -5.06
CA MET A 135 -30.30 15.81 -5.99
C MET A 135 -31.29 16.33 -7.04
N LEU A 136 -31.05 15.97 -8.30
CA LEU A 136 -31.87 16.37 -9.44
C LEU A 136 -32.21 15.19 -10.34
N THR A 137 -33.50 15.03 -10.61
CA THR A 137 -34.04 14.06 -11.55
C THR A 137 -34.08 14.60 -12.98
N TRP A 138 -33.73 13.74 -13.92
CA TRP A 138 -33.58 14.05 -15.33
C TRP A 138 -34.26 13.00 -16.20
N ARG A 139 -35.20 13.44 -17.04
CA ARG A 139 -35.80 12.58 -18.08
C ARG A 139 -34.89 12.54 -19.30
N LEU A 140 -34.40 11.34 -19.60
CA LEU A 140 -33.54 11.07 -20.75
C LEU A 140 -34.33 10.99 -22.08
N ASP A 141 -35.66 10.80 -22.00
CA ASP A 141 -36.58 10.63 -23.12
C ASP A 141 -37.36 11.90 -23.53
N SER A 142 -37.45 12.91 -22.66
CA SER A 142 -38.18 14.16 -22.92
C SER A 142 -37.34 15.14 -23.74
N ALA A 143 -37.94 16.00 -24.57
CA ALA A 143 -37.23 17.10 -25.25
C ALA A 143 -36.93 18.32 -24.34
N SER A 144 -37.50 18.39 -23.12
CA SER A 144 -37.40 19.54 -22.20
C SER A 144 -35.99 19.82 -21.64
N SER A 145 -35.35 20.92 -22.03
CA SER A 145 -34.00 21.34 -21.57
C SER A 145 -33.89 21.68 -20.08
N LYS A 146 -34.98 21.57 -19.32
CA LYS A 146 -35.03 21.85 -17.88
C LYS A 146 -35.11 20.53 -17.08
N PRO A 147 -34.37 20.41 -15.96
CA PRO A 147 -34.54 19.28 -15.05
C PRO A 147 -36.00 19.22 -14.57
N VAL A 148 -36.54 18.01 -14.43
CA VAL A 148 -37.90 17.86 -13.88
C VAL A 148 -37.79 17.93 -12.36
N ARG A 149 -38.45 18.92 -11.76
CA ARG A 149 -38.15 19.49 -10.44
C ARG A 149 -38.75 18.66 -9.27
N LEU A 150 -37.93 18.28 -8.28
CA LEU A 150 -37.93 18.87 -6.92
C LEU A 150 -36.62 18.49 -6.17
N ARG A 151 -36.04 19.49 -5.50
CA ARG A 151 -34.78 19.45 -4.73
C ARG A 151 -34.96 18.65 -3.46
N MET A 152 -34.16 17.60 -3.31
CA MET A 152 -33.74 17.16 -1.98
C MET A 152 -32.31 17.67 -1.76
N ARG A 153 -32.07 18.33 -0.62
CA ARG A 153 -30.75 18.82 -0.25
C ARG A 153 -30.27 18.07 0.99
N LEU A 154 -29.20 17.30 0.84
CA LEU A 154 -28.46 16.74 1.98
C LEU A 154 -27.58 17.82 2.60
N SER A 155 -27.23 17.65 3.87
CA SER A 155 -26.38 18.57 4.66
C SER A 155 -24.95 18.68 4.13
N ALA A 156 -24.51 17.70 3.34
CA ALA A 156 -23.14 17.56 2.87
C ALA A 156 -23.09 17.23 1.36
N PRO A 157 -21.91 17.37 0.71
CA PRO A 157 -21.73 17.01 -0.70
C PRO A 157 -22.14 15.56 -0.95
N ILE A 158 -22.94 15.31 -1.99
CA ILE A 158 -23.28 13.94 -2.39
C ILE A 158 -22.06 13.34 -3.07
N VAL A 159 -21.64 12.17 -2.63
CA VAL A 159 -20.46 11.48 -3.18
C VAL A 159 -20.80 10.21 -3.92
N SER A 160 -21.97 9.63 -3.68
CA SER A 160 -22.40 8.44 -4.39
C SER A 160 -23.93 8.33 -4.43
N LEU A 161 -24.42 7.77 -5.53
CA LEU A 161 -25.83 7.51 -5.80
C LEU A 161 -25.99 6.09 -6.34
N ALA A 162 -27.02 5.38 -5.90
CA ALA A 162 -27.40 4.07 -6.43
C ALA A 162 -28.92 4.02 -6.67
N ALA A 163 -29.35 3.29 -7.69
CA ALA A 163 -30.75 3.17 -8.11
C ALA A 163 -31.23 1.73 -7.97
N ASN A 164 -32.43 1.48 -7.40
CA ASN A 164 -33.05 0.15 -7.29
C ASN A 164 -33.09 -0.60 -8.65
N PRO A 165 -32.65 -1.87 -8.78
CA PRO A 165 -32.62 -2.57 -10.06
C PRO A 165 -33.91 -3.40 -10.25
N SER A 166 -34.75 -3.52 -9.22
CA SER A 166 -35.91 -4.41 -9.16
C SER A 166 -37.18 -3.64 -9.48
N VAL A 167 -37.84 -4.04 -10.58
CA VAL A 167 -39.22 -3.67 -10.88
C VAL A 167 -40.15 -4.89 -10.72
N ASP A 168 -39.63 -6.09 -10.42
CA ASP A 168 -40.45 -7.31 -10.24
C ASP A 168 -40.12 -8.01 -8.91
N ALA A 169 -40.40 -7.36 -7.78
CA ALA A 169 -40.59 -8.12 -6.53
C ALA A 169 -42.06 -8.56 -6.50
N GLN A 170 -42.35 -9.71 -7.11
CA GLN A 170 -43.63 -10.38 -6.87
C GLN A 170 -43.80 -10.61 -5.37
N GLU A 171 -44.96 -10.18 -4.86
CA GLU A 171 -45.52 -10.60 -3.59
C GLU A 171 -45.56 -12.13 -3.54
N ASP A 172 -44.66 -12.76 -2.79
CA ASP A 172 -44.91 -14.11 -2.26
C ASP A 172 -44.04 -14.37 -1.03
N SER A 173 -44.50 -13.84 0.10
CA SER A 173 -44.46 -14.60 1.36
C SER A 173 -45.66 -14.17 2.20
N LYS A 174 -46.66 -15.06 2.30
CA LYS A 174 -47.81 -14.92 3.22
C LYS A 174 -47.44 -15.14 4.68
N ASP A 175 -46.18 -15.47 4.94
CA ASP A 175 -45.66 -15.69 6.28
C ASP A 175 -44.80 -14.47 6.61
N GLY A 176 -45.33 -13.56 7.42
CA GLY A 176 -44.77 -12.24 7.75
C GLY A 176 -43.42 -12.24 8.50
N SER A 177 -42.48 -13.08 8.12
CA SER A 177 -41.13 -13.19 8.67
C SER A 177 -40.01 -12.91 7.65
N GLY A 178 -40.33 -12.46 6.43
CA GLY A 178 -39.34 -12.19 5.39
C GLY A 178 -38.62 -10.85 5.53
N THR A 179 -37.44 -10.83 6.14
CA THR A 179 -36.48 -9.71 5.98
C THR A 179 -35.95 -9.70 4.54
N ALA A 180 -36.46 -8.79 3.70
CA ALA A 180 -35.89 -8.56 2.37
C ALA A 180 -34.54 -7.84 2.49
N ALA A 181 -33.44 -8.53 2.19
CA ALA A 181 -32.09 -7.97 2.19
C ALA A 181 -31.71 -7.45 0.80
N PHE A 182 -31.42 -6.16 0.67
CA PHE A 182 -30.95 -5.55 -0.58
C PHE A 182 -29.44 -5.32 -0.53
N HIS A 183 -28.72 -5.69 -1.59
CA HIS A 183 -27.26 -5.52 -1.71
C HIS A 183 -26.93 -4.31 -2.59
N TRP A 184 -26.17 -3.35 -2.04
CA TRP A 184 -25.77 -2.11 -2.69
C TRP A 184 -24.33 -1.76 -2.35
N LEU A 185 -23.57 -1.26 -3.32
CA LEU A 185 -22.18 -0.83 -3.14
C LEU A 185 -22.12 0.68 -3.39
N ILE A 186 -21.85 1.46 -2.33
CA ILE A 186 -21.83 2.93 -2.34
C ILE A 186 -20.50 3.36 -1.72
N SER A 187 -19.67 4.13 -2.43
CA SER A 187 -18.33 4.55 -1.96
C SER A 187 -18.21 6.07 -1.83
N SER A 188 -17.67 6.57 -0.71
CA SER A 188 -17.28 7.98 -0.54
C SER A 188 -15.76 8.14 -0.70
N SER A 189 -15.32 9.07 -1.56
CA SER A 189 -13.89 9.22 -1.92
C SER A 189 -13.14 10.37 -1.22
N TYR A 190 -13.75 11.08 -0.27
CA TYR A 190 -13.08 12.14 0.50
C TYR A 190 -12.93 11.72 1.97
N GLY A 191 -11.76 11.14 2.31
CA GLY A 191 -11.32 10.96 3.70
C GLY A 191 -12.02 9.83 4.47
N GLY A 192 -11.59 8.59 4.24
CA GLY A 192 -12.04 7.40 4.99
C GLY A 192 -13.15 6.63 4.27
N ALA A 193 -12.90 5.34 4.05
CA ALA A 193 -13.86 4.47 3.39
C ALA A 193 -15.08 4.25 4.30
N MET A 194 -16.24 4.79 3.92
CA MET A 194 -17.53 4.25 4.36
C MET A 194 -17.93 3.17 3.35
N HIS A 195 -17.83 1.92 3.76
CA HIS A 195 -18.37 0.79 3.03
C HIS A 195 -19.83 0.59 3.45
N ALA A 196 -20.78 0.72 2.52
CA ALA A 196 -22.15 0.28 2.75
C ALA A 196 -22.29 -1.19 2.36
N TRP A 197 -22.70 -2.03 3.31
CA TRP A 197 -23.15 -3.41 3.10
C TRP A 197 -24.57 -3.58 3.65
N ALA A 198 -25.24 -4.65 3.19
CA ALA A 198 -26.68 -4.95 3.33
C ALA A 198 -27.37 -4.27 4.51
N VAL A 199 -28.45 -3.55 4.24
CA VAL A 199 -29.29 -2.99 5.30
C VAL A 199 -30.44 -3.94 5.56
N PRO A 200 -30.38 -4.78 6.61
CA PRO A 200 -31.58 -5.40 7.15
C PRO A 200 -32.40 -4.29 7.81
N LEU A 201 -33.61 -4.06 7.32
CA LEU A 201 -34.56 -3.23 8.05
C LEU A 201 -34.86 -3.96 9.37
N ARG A 202 -34.55 -3.32 10.49
CA ARG A 202 -34.94 -3.86 11.81
C ARG A 202 -36.46 -3.93 11.87
N SER A 203 -36.98 -4.89 12.62
CA SER A 203 -38.39 -4.91 13.01
C SER A 203 -38.74 -3.59 13.70
N GLY A 204 -39.35 -2.66 12.97
CA GLY A 204 -39.73 -1.32 13.45
C GLY A 204 -39.34 -0.14 12.55
N GLU A 205 -38.40 -0.29 11.61
CA GLU A 205 -38.15 0.75 10.59
C GLU A 205 -39.11 0.58 9.41
N PRO A 206 -39.71 1.66 8.87
CA PRO A 206 -40.63 1.55 7.77
C PRO A 206 -39.89 0.99 6.54
N PRO A 207 -40.45 -0.01 5.84
CA PRO A 207 -39.82 -0.56 4.65
C PRO A 207 -39.62 0.52 3.58
N PRO A 208 -38.59 0.39 2.72
CA PRO A 208 -38.41 1.29 1.60
C PRO A 208 -39.68 1.28 0.74
N PRO A 209 -39.98 2.40 0.07
CA PRO A 209 -41.20 2.53 -0.71
C PRO A 209 -41.31 1.42 -1.76
N PRO A 210 -42.52 0.89 -2.04
CA PRO A 210 -42.73 -0.21 -2.98
C PRO A 210 -42.57 0.18 -4.47
N ALA A 211 -42.09 1.39 -4.76
CA ALA A 211 -41.95 2.02 -6.07
C ALA A 211 -40.45 2.26 -6.39
N PRO A 212 -40.01 2.63 -7.62
CA PRO A 212 -38.60 2.89 -7.89
C PRO A 212 -38.00 3.88 -6.87
N TRP A 213 -36.81 3.60 -6.35
CA TRP A 213 -36.16 4.42 -5.33
C TRP A 213 -34.63 4.42 -5.48
N PHE A 214 -33.98 5.36 -4.80
CA PHE A 214 -32.53 5.59 -4.85
C PHE A 214 -31.95 5.68 -3.44
N LEU A 215 -30.67 5.37 -3.33
CA LEU A 215 -29.85 5.62 -2.15
C LEU A 215 -28.88 6.76 -2.43
N ALA A 216 -28.74 7.65 -1.45
CA ALA A 216 -27.78 8.73 -1.49
C ALA A 216 -26.90 8.72 -0.23
N ALA A 217 -25.60 8.92 -0.43
CA ALA A 217 -24.61 9.08 0.63
C ALA A 217 -23.84 10.39 0.47
N ALA A 218 -23.54 11.05 1.60
CA ALA A 218 -22.86 12.32 1.67
C ALA A 218 -21.60 12.25 2.57
N VAL A 219 -20.60 13.10 2.28
CA VAL A 219 -19.21 12.99 2.83
C VAL A 219 -19.13 12.86 4.35
N ASN A 220 -19.99 13.56 5.10
CA ASN A 220 -19.90 13.66 6.56
C ASN A 220 -21.09 13.00 7.29
N ASP A 221 -21.97 12.32 6.56
CA ASP A 221 -23.13 11.67 7.15
C ASP A 221 -22.82 10.18 7.34
N THR A 222 -22.83 9.69 8.59
CA THR A 222 -22.74 8.25 8.92
C THR A 222 -24.04 7.48 8.59
N ALA A 223 -24.78 7.98 7.60
CA ALA A 223 -26.14 7.58 7.28
C ALA A 223 -26.37 7.55 5.76
N ILE A 224 -27.26 6.67 5.32
CA ILE A 224 -27.71 6.55 3.93
C ILE A 224 -29.15 7.01 3.86
N GLN A 225 -29.44 7.96 2.96
CA GLN A 225 -30.79 8.46 2.74
C GLN A 225 -31.47 7.64 1.64
N VAL A 226 -32.60 7.02 1.96
CA VAL A 226 -33.47 6.38 0.97
C VAL A 226 -34.40 7.44 0.37
N CYS A 227 -34.53 7.47 -0.95
CA CYS A 227 -35.37 8.42 -1.67
C CYS A 227 -36.31 7.66 -2.61
N GLY A 228 -37.62 7.77 -2.39
CA GLY A 228 -38.61 7.24 -3.34
C GLY A 228 -38.68 8.09 -4.61
N ILE A 229 -38.98 7.45 -5.73
CA ILE A 229 -39.37 8.10 -6.98
C ILE A 229 -40.78 7.68 -7.36
N SER A 230 -41.62 8.67 -7.64
CA SER A 230 -42.90 8.49 -8.34
C SER A 230 -42.92 9.40 -9.55
N GLY A 231 -42.86 8.80 -10.74
CA GLY A 231 -42.69 9.53 -12.00
C GLY A 231 -41.39 10.35 -12.02
N THR A 232 -41.48 11.66 -11.83
CA THR A 232 -40.35 12.59 -11.80
C THR A 232 -40.15 13.28 -10.45
N SER A 233 -40.90 12.87 -9.43
CA SER A 233 -40.86 13.46 -8.09
C SER A 233 -40.07 12.56 -7.14
N LEU A 234 -39.17 13.18 -6.37
CA LEU A 234 -38.44 12.54 -5.27
C LEU A 234 -39.21 12.69 -3.96
N THR A 235 -39.38 11.61 -3.21
CA THR A 235 -39.92 11.60 -1.85
C THR A 235 -38.84 11.16 -0.86
N GLN A 236 -38.75 11.83 0.29
CA GLN A 236 -37.85 11.42 1.36
C GLN A 236 -38.36 10.14 2.02
N GLY A 237 -37.54 9.09 1.97
CA GLY A 237 -37.75 7.83 2.68
C GLY A 237 -36.98 7.78 4.01
N PRO A 238 -36.86 6.60 4.62
CA PRO A 238 -36.14 6.44 5.88
C PRO A 238 -34.66 6.82 5.76
N LEU A 239 -34.13 7.38 6.86
CA LEU A 239 -32.70 7.64 7.03
C LEU A 239 -32.06 6.46 7.77
N LEU A 240 -31.18 5.74 7.09
CA LEU A 240 -30.54 4.53 7.61
C LEU A 240 -29.24 4.92 8.30
N ARG A 241 -29.17 4.81 9.64
CA ARG A 241 -27.98 5.20 10.43
C ARG A 241 -27.20 3.98 10.91
N GLY A 242 -25.87 4.06 10.82
CA GLY A 242 -25.01 3.05 11.43
C GLY A 242 -25.01 3.08 12.96
N HIS A 243 -24.86 1.92 13.62
CA HIS A 243 -24.86 1.84 15.08
C HIS A 243 -23.64 2.57 15.70
N SER A 244 -23.91 3.46 16.66
CA SER A 244 -22.95 4.01 17.63
C SER A 244 -21.75 4.83 17.08
N GLY A 245 -21.92 5.61 16.02
CA GLY A 245 -20.85 6.51 15.55
C GLY A 245 -19.57 5.79 15.12
N ARG A 246 -19.65 4.48 14.86
CA ARG A 246 -18.61 3.64 14.28
C ARG A 246 -19.07 3.16 12.90
N PRO A 247 -18.15 2.97 11.93
CA PRO A 247 -18.50 2.40 10.63
C PRO A 247 -19.13 1.01 10.80
N LEU A 248 -20.17 0.73 10.01
CA LEU A 248 -20.97 -0.50 10.09
C LEU A 248 -20.15 -1.69 9.56
N VAL A 249 -19.95 -2.73 10.36
CA VAL A 249 -19.38 -4.02 9.94
C VAL A 249 -20.34 -5.12 10.37
N LEU A 250 -20.94 -5.83 9.39
CA LEU A 250 -21.69 -7.07 9.63
C LEU A 250 -21.24 -8.17 8.64
N PRO A 251 -21.13 -9.43 9.10
CA PRO A 251 -20.57 -10.55 8.34
C PRO A 251 -21.61 -11.18 7.40
N VAL A 252 -21.19 -11.62 6.21
CA VAL A 252 -22.06 -12.37 5.29
C VAL A 252 -21.66 -13.85 5.27
N GLY A 253 -22.51 -14.68 5.87
CA GLY A 253 -22.56 -16.12 5.65
C GLY A 253 -23.48 -16.48 4.47
N GLN A 254 -23.18 -17.60 3.84
CA GLN A 254 -23.81 -18.11 2.62
C GLN A 254 -25.35 -18.24 2.69
N GLN A 255 -26.00 -17.97 1.56
CA GLN A 255 -27.02 -18.90 1.05
C GLN A 255 -27.00 -18.96 -0.47
N ASP A 256 -27.45 -20.11 -0.94
CA ASP A 256 -26.97 -20.83 -2.09
C ASP A 256 -28.01 -20.82 -3.22
N ARG A 257 -27.54 -21.10 -4.44
CA ARG A 257 -28.28 -21.45 -5.67
C ARG A 257 -28.86 -20.33 -6.55
N GLY A 258 -28.04 -19.98 -7.54
CA GLY A 258 -28.43 -20.13 -8.96
C GLY A 258 -29.16 -18.97 -9.60
N VAL A 259 -28.44 -17.94 -10.05
CA VAL A 259 -28.54 -17.33 -11.39
C VAL A 259 -27.21 -16.61 -11.67
N THR A 260 -26.65 -16.86 -12.85
CA THR A 260 -25.43 -16.24 -13.39
C THR A 260 -25.51 -14.71 -13.48
N THR A 261 -24.64 -13.99 -12.78
CA THR A 261 -23.91 -12.78 -13.25
C THR A 261 -22.98 -12.26 -12.14
N GLY A 262 -21.80 -11.73 -12.52
CA GLY A 262 -21.01 -10.83 -11.67
C GLY A 262 -19.76 -11.39 -10.98
N ALA A 263 -18.88 -12.07 -11.72
CA ALA A 263 -17.48 -12.27 -11.30
C ALA A 263 -16.69 -10.98 -11.55
N GLY A 264 -15.99 -10.47 -10.53
CA GLY A 264 -15.06 -9.35 -10.72
C GLY A 264 -14.68 -8.55 -9.47
N LEU A 265 -15.42 -8.63 -8.36
CA LEU A 265 -15.12 -7.80 -7.17
C LEU A 265 -15.14 -8.51 -5.81
N ARG A 266 -15.27 -9.85 -5.78
CA ARG A 266 -15.12 -10.65 -4.55
C ARG A 266 -13.70 -11.19 -4.33
N ASP A 267 -12.84 -11.15 -5.34
CA ASP A 267 -11.54 -11.86 -5.32
C ASP A 267 -10.37 -11.07 -4.71
N THR A 268 -10.61 -10.01 -3.92
CA THR A 268 -9.48 -9.15 -3.46
C THR A 268 -9.35 -8.95 -1.96
N LEU A 269 -10.27 -9.44 -1.10
CA LEU A 269 -10.25 -9.02 0.33
C LEU A 269 -10.47 -10.08 1.42
N GLN A 270 -10.39 -11.38 1.14
CA GLN A 270 -10.59 -12.43 2.18
C GLN A 270 -9.44 -13.44 2.32
N ALA A 271 -8.20 -12.95 2.44
CA ALA A 271 -6.99 -13.77 2.34
C ALA A 271 -6.44 -14.36 3.66
N SER A 272 -7.25 -14.67 4.69
CA SER A 272 -6.69 -15.38 5.87
C SER A 272 -7.57 -16.43 6.54
N LEU A 273 -8.90 -16.39 6.41
CA LEU A 273 -9.77 -17.45 6.98
C LEU A 273 -10.24 -18.50 5.95
N GLU A 274 -10.32 -18.18 4.66
CA GLU A 274 -10.90 -19.04 3.59
C GLU A 274 -10.05 -20.23 3.13
N MET A 275 -8.74 -20.18 3.26
CA MET A 275 -7.86 -21.25 2.79
C MET A 275 -8.07 -22.65 3.46
N ARG A 276 -9.00 -22.84 4.45
CA ARG A 276 -9.30 -24.14 5.11
C ARG A 276 -10.36 -24.83 4.29
N ASP A 277 -11.43 -24.09 4.06
CA ASP A 277 -12.59 -24.52 3.31
C ASP A 277 -12.22 -24.70 1.82
N LEU A 278 -11.30 -23.88 1.29
CA LEU A 278 -10.74 -24.06 -0.06
C LEU A 278 -9.82 -25.29 -0.18
N ALA A 279 -9.07 -25.60 0.87
CA ALA A 279 -8.20 -26.77 0.94
C ALA A 279 -9.02 -28.07 1.01
N ASP A 280 -10.10 -28.07 1.79
CA ASP A 280 -11.00 -29.21 1.97
C ASP A 280 -11.91 -29.41 0.74
N ALA A 281 -12.39 -28.33 0.11
CA ALA A 281 -13.16 -28.41 -1.14
C ALA A 281 -12.33 -28.91 -2.34
N ALA A 282 -11.06 -28.48 -2.46
CA ALA A 282 -10.17 -28.98 -3.50
C ALA A 282 -9.77 -30.46 -3.30
N ALA A 283 -9.77 -30.94 -2.05
CA ALA A 283 -9.57 -32.35 -1.72
C ALA A 283 -10.80 -33.21 -2.08
N GLU A 284 -12.01 -32.70 -1.85
CA GLU A 284 -13.27 -33.35 -2.29
C GLU A 284 -13.39 -33.39 -3.82
N GLU A 285 -13.01 -32.31 -4.52
CA GLU A 285 -12.98 -32.25 -5.98
C GLU A 285 -11.98 -33.25 -6.59
N ALA A 286 -10.82 -33.45 -5.94
CA ALA A 286 -9.87 -34.50 -6.28
C ALA A 286 -10.38 -35.93 -6.00
N GLY A 287 -11.37 -36.09 -5.13
CA GLY A 287 -12.07 -37.37 -4.92
C GLY A 287 -13.07 -37.69 -6.04
N ALA A 288 -13.68 -36.65 -6.63
CA ALA A 288 -14.73 -36.77 -7.64
C ALA A 288 -14.23 -36.75 -9.11
N ALA A 289 -13.02 -36.24 -9.37
CA ALA A 289 -12.44 -36.13 -10.71
C ALA A 289 -11.62 -37.37 -11.14
N SER A 290 -11.45 -37.59 -12.45
CA SER A 290 -10.64 -38.69 -13.02
C SER A 290 -9.55 -38.19 -13.97
N GLY A 291 -8.39 -38.84 -14.00
CA GLY A 291 -7.30 -38.52 -14.94
C GLY A 291 -6.57 -37.20 -14.60
N PRO A 292 -6.08 -36.44 -15.60
CA PRO A 292 -5.24 -35.25 -15.37
C PRO A 292 -5.91 -34.16 -14.53
N ALA A 293 -7.24 -34.02 -14.61
CA ALA A 293 -8.01 -33.06 -13.83
C ALA A 293 -7.98 -33.37 -12.32
N ARG A 294 -7.91 -34.66 -11.95
CA ARG A 294 -7.81 -35.11 -10.56
C ARG A 294 -6.48 -34.70 -9.93
N VAL A 295 -5.39 -34.87 -10.68
CA VAL A 295 -4.04 -34.52 -10.27
C VAL A 295 -3.92 -33.00 -10.08
N LEU A 296 -4.51 -32.23 -10.98
CA LEU A 296 -4.48 -30.77 -10.94
C LEU A 296 -5.28 -30.19 -9.76
N ALA A 297 -6.48 -30.74 -9.49
CA ALA A 297 -7.30 -30.35 -8.35
C ALA A 297 -6.61 -30.69 -7.01
N ALA A 298 -5.97 -31.86 -6.94
CA ALA A 298 -5.21 -32.28 -5.77
C ALA A 298 -3.96 -31.42 -5.51
N GLN A 299 -3.23 -31.05 -6.56
CA GLN A 299 -2.09 -30.12 -6.46
C GLN A 299 -2.51 -28.75 -5.94
N ARG A 300 -3.69 -28.27 -6.35
CA ARG A 300 -4.28 -27.02 -5.86
C ARG A 300 -4.68 -27.10 -4.39
N GLY A 301 -5.35 -28.18 -3.98
CA GLY A 301 -5.71 -28.42 -2.58
C GLY A 301 -4.49 -28.56 -1.67
N ALA A 302 -3.45 -29.25 -2.13
CA ALA A 302 -2.20 -29.38 -1.41
C ALA A 302 -1.47 -28.04 -1.24
N ALA A 303 -1.37 -27.23 -2.31
CA ALA A 303 -0.76 -25.90 -2.24
C ALA A 303 -1.46 -24.98 -1.23
N LEU A 304 -2.79 -25.05 -1.16
CA LEU A 304 -3.60 -24.29 -0.19
C LEU A 304 -3.38 -24.74 1.26
N ARG A 305 -3.27 -26.04 1.52
CA ARG A 305 -2.93 -26.59 2.85
C ARG A 305 -1.50 -26.24 3.28
N LEU A 306 -0.57 -26.23 2.34
CA LEU A 306 0.83 -25.87 2.59
C LEU A 306 1.02 -24.39 2.92
N MET A 307 0.28 -23.49 2.27
CA MET A 307 0.25 -22.06 2.62
C MET A 307 -0.27 -21.79 4.04
N ARG A 308 -0.80 -22.81 4.72
CA ARG A 308 -1.27 -22.76 6.11
C ARG A 308 -0.39 -23.50 7.11
N GLY A 309 0.66 -24.16 6.64
CA GLY A 309 1.48 -25.03 7.47
C GLY A 309 0.84 -26.40 7.79
N ASP A 310 -0.28 -26.77 7.16
CA ASP A 310 -0.87 -28.12 7.27
C ASP A 310 -0.21 -29.07 6.27
N VAL A 311 0.99 -29.50 6.63
CA VAL A 311 1.83 -30.36 5.80
C VAL A 311 1.28 -31.79 5.71
N GLY A 312 0.65 -32.29 6.78
CA GLY A 312 0.06 -33.62 6.82
C GLY A 312 -1.13 -33.75 5.86
N GLY A 313 -2.07 -32.81 5.94
CA GLY A 313 -3.25 -32.81 5.06
C GLY A 313 -2.92 -32.56 3.59
N ALA A 314 -1.83 -31.84 3.27
CA ALA A 314 -1.38 -31.64 1.89
C ALA A 314 -0.82 -32.94 1.27
N LEU A 315 -0.07 -33.73 2.04
CA LEU A 315 0.51 -34.99 1.60
C LEU A 315 -0.56 -36.06 1.37
N GLU A 316 -1.60 -36.12 2.20
CA GLU A 316 -2.73 -37.05 2.04
C GLU A 316 -3.53 -36.80 0.75
N VAL A 317 -3.68 -35.54 0.33
CA VAL A 317 -4.40 -35.18 -0.92
C VAL A 317 -3.59 -35.52 -2.17
N LEU A 318 -2.27 -35.31 -2.12
CA LEU A 318 -1.39 -35.70 -3.22
C LEU A 318 -1.24 -37.23 -3.33
N ALA A 319 -1.28 -37.94 -2.20
CA ALA A 319 -1.33 -39.41 -2.16
C ALA A 319 -2.63 -39.96 -2.78
N GLY A 320 -3.77 -39.42 -2.33
CA GLY A 320 -5.10 -39.87 -2.75
C GLY A 320 -5.44 -39.58 -4.20
N SER A 321 -4.66 -38.76 -4.90
CA SER A 321 -4.86 -38.42 -6.32
C SER A 321 -3.91 -39.16 -7.28
N GLY A 322 -2.98 -39.96 -6.77
CA GLY A 322 -1.95 -40.65 -7.56
C GLY A 322 -0.84 -39.72 -8.06
N ALA A 323 -0.80 -38.47 -7.60
CA ALA A 323 0.25 -37.49 -7.93
C ALA A 323 1.60 -37.81 -7.25
N LEU A 324 1.57 -38.60 -6.17
CA LEU A 324 2.72 -39.18 -5.47
C LEU A 324 2.47 -40.67 -5.21
N THR A 325 3.51 -41.50 -5.21
CA THR A 325 3.38 -42.93 -4.89
C THR A 325 3.19 -43.14 -3.38
N ALA A 326 2.46 -44.20 -2.99
CA ALA A 326 2.21 -44.52 -1.57
C ALA A 326 3.51 -44.70 -0.76
N ASP A 327 4.58 -45.20 -1.40
CA ASP A 327 5.91 -45.31 -0.80
C ASP A 327 6.54 -43.94 -0.47
N PHE A 328 6.30 -42.91 -1.29
CA PHE A 328 6.79 -41.55 -1.07
C PHE A 328 6.10 -40.86 0.11
N VAL A 329 4.83 -41.19 0.34
CA VAL A 329 3.99 -40.66 1.43
C VAL A 329 4.37 -41.30 2.76
N SER A 330 4.62 -42.61 2.77
CA SER A 330 5.15 -43.31 3.95
C SER A 330 6.57 -42.84 4.31
N MET A 331 7.39 -42.42 3.35
CA MET A 331 8.70 -41.82 3.60
C MET A 331 8.62 -40.37 4.09
N ALA A 332 7.65 -39.58 3.62
CA ALA A 332 7.47 -38.17 4.00
C ALA A 332 7.05 -38.00 5.47
N ALA A 333 6.22 -38.92 6.00
CA ALA A 333 5.86 -38.95 7.43
C ALA A 333 7.07 -39.21 8.35
N ALA A 334 8.14 -39.82 7.82
CA ALA A 334 9.38 -40.08 8.54
C ALA A 334 10.50 -39.04 8.23
N GLY A 335 10.30 -38.12 7.28
CA GLY A 335 11.41 -37.51 6.52
C GLY A 335 11.59 -35.99 6.55
N GLY A 336 10.93 -35.25 7.45
CA GLY A 336 11.17 -33.84 7.83
C GLY A 336 11.86 -32.85 6.84
N ARG A 337 11.21 -31.71 6.55
CA ARG A 337 11.71 -30.48 5.87
C ARG A 337 12.27 -30.62 4.43
N ARG A 338 13.03 -31.68 4.08
CA ARG A 338 13.66 -31.87 2.75
C ARG A 338 12.69 -32.30 1.65
N VAL A 339 11.71 -33.15 1.99
CA VAL A 339 10.66 -33.57 1.03
C VAL A 339 9.72 -32.40 0.70
N TRP A 340 9.58 -31.47 1.65
CA TRP A 340 8.78 -30.26 1.50
C TRP A 340 9.41 -29.27 0.49
N GLU A 341 10.72 -29.06 0.57
CA GLU A 341 11.46 -28.19 -0.38
C GLU A 341 11.41 -28.70 -1.83
N ALA A 342 11.31 -30.02 -2.05
CA ALA A 342 11.20 -30.61 -3.38
C ALA A 342 9.83 -30.36 -4.05
N ALA A 343 8.74 -30.36 -3.27
CA ALA A 343 7.39 -30.13 -3.77
C ALA A 343 7.15 -28.67 -4.18
N VAL A 344 7.71 -27.70 -3.44
CA VAL A 344 7.65 -26.27 -3.78
C VAL A 344 8.41 -25.95 -5.08
N ARG A 345 9.57 -26.59 -5.29
CA ARG A 345 10.35 -26.42 -6.52
C ARG A 345 9.63 -26.95 -7.75
N ALA A 346 8.95 -28.08 -7.62
CA ALA A 346 8.17 -28.66 -8.72
C ALA A 346 6.99 -27.76 -9.13
N LEU A 347 6.33 -27.12 -8.17
CA LEU A 347 5.21 -26.21 -8.41
C LEU A 347 5.66 -24.84 -8.97
N ALA A 348 6.81 -24.34 -8.52
CA ALA A 348 7.42 -23.10 -9.03
C ALA A 348 7.90 -23.22 -10.49
N ALA A 349 8.28 -24.42 -10.93
CA ALA A 349 8.74 -24.68 -12.29
C ALA A 349 7.64 -24.63 -13.37
N GLN A 350 6.35 -24.62 -13.00
CA GLN A 350 5.23 -24.68 -13.96
C GLN A 350 4.55 -23.33 -14.28
N LEU A 351 4.94 -22.22 -13.64
CA LEU A 351 4.29 -20.91 -13.79
C LEU A 351 5.18 -19.91 -14.54
N GLU A 352 5.18 -19.96 -15.88
CA GLU A 352 5.91 -19.03 -16.77
C GLU A 352 5.16 -17.69 -16.96
N THR A 353 5.55 -16.64 -16.23
CA THR A 353 5.52 -15.24 -16.73
C THR A 353 6.35 -14.30 -15.85
N GLN A 354 7.05 -13.37 -16.50
CA GLN A 354 8.20 -12.61 -16.00
C GLN A 354 7.95 -11.78 -14.71
N GLY A 355 8.95 -11.76 -13.82
CA GLY A 355 9.22 -10.64 -12.90
C GLY A 355 9.10 -10.94 -11.40
N GLU A 356 8.16 -11.80 -11.01
CA GLU A 356 7.79 -11.94 -9.58
C GLU A 356 8.18 -13.29 -8.96
N GLN A 357 8.75 -14.21 -9.74
CA GLN A 357 9.14 -15.58 -9.34
C GLN A 357 10.17 -15.65 -8.19
N HIS A 358 10.97 -14.60 -7.95
CA HIS A 358 12.07 -14.66 -6.97
C HIS A 358 11.64 -14.46 -5.53
N LEU A 359 10.52 -13.74 -5.29
CA LEU A 359 10.07 -13.41 -3.93
C LEU A 359 9.39 -14.58 -3.21
N ALA A 360 8.89 -15.57 -3.94
CA ALA A 360 8.24 -16.75 -3.36
C ALA A 360 9.26 -17.77 -2.79
N ALA A 361 10.37 -18.02 -3.51
CA ALA A 361 11.45 -18.89 -3.01
C ALA A 361 12.17 -18.28 -1.79
N LEU A 362 12.21 -16.95 -1.70
CA LEU A 362 12.80 -16.18 -0.60
C LEU A 362 12.03 -16.28 0.73
N HIS A 363 10.74 -16.65 0.71
CA HIS A 363 9.92 -16.76 1.93
C HIS A 363 10.35 -17.90 2.86
N LEU A 364 11.10 -18.88 2.34
CA LEU A 364 11.61 -20.04 3.09
C LEU A 364 12.96 -19.77 3.79
N LEU A 365 13.56 -18.59 3.56
CA LEU A 365 14.91 -18.25 4.03
C LEU A 365 14.96 -17.28 5.21
N SER A 366 13.84 -16.64 5.61
CA SER A 366 13.87 -15.72 6.75
C SER A 366 13.96 -16.50 8.06
N VAL A 367 15.17 -16.65 8.59
CA VAL A 367 15.38 -17.10 9.97
C VAL A 367 15.16 -15.89 10.87
N ALA A 368 14.31 -16.03 11.89
CA ALA A 368 14.19 -15.01 12.92
C ALA A 368 15.39 -15.14 13.87
N ASP A 369 16.10 -14.04 14.07
CA ASP A 369 17.17 -13.95 15.05
C ASP A 369 16.62 -13.38 16.36
N THR A 370 17.10 -13.90 17.49
CA THR A 370 16.82 -13.30 18.80
C THR A 370 17.95 -12.33 19.15
N VAL A 371 17.62 -11.04 19.29
CA VAL A 371 18.59 -9.99 19.64
C VAL A 371 18.19 -9.29 20.93
N GLY A 372 19.19 -8.76 21.65
CA GLY A 372 18.95 -7.83 22.75
C GLY A 372 18.59 -6.43 22.24
N LEU A 373 17.90 -5.65 23.05
CA LEU A 373 17.44 -4.30 22.71
C LEU A 373 18.55 -3.38 22.14
N SER A 374 19.77 -3.45 22.68
CA SER A 374 20.93 -2.65 22.23
C SER A 374 21.40 -2.97 20.81
N SER A 375 21.06 -4.16 20.28
CA SER A 375 21.45 -4.61 18.94
C SER A 375 20.28 -4.61 17.95
N ALA A 376 19.09 -4.19 18.41
CA ALA A 376 17.85 -4.28 17.64
C ALA A 376 17.63 -3.10 16.68
N ALA A 377 18.30 -1.96 16.92
CA ALA A 377 18.18 -0.79 16.05
C ALA A 377 18.51 -1.15 14.59
N GLY A 378 17.63 -0.70 13.68
CA GLY A 378 17.70 -0.97 12.25
C GLY A 378 17.14 -2.32 11.80
N CYS A 379 16.85 -3.25 12.72
CA CYS A 379 16.28 -4.56 12.40
C CYS A 379 14.77 -4.44 12.13
N ILE A 380 14.20 -5.48 11.50
CA ILE A 380 12.75 -5.60 11.31
C ILE A 380 12.18 -6.55 12.34
N LEU A 381 11.13 -6.14 13.03
CA LEU A 381 10.50 -6.92 14.07
C LEU A 381 9.79 -8.15 13.47
N ALA A 382 10.02 -9.34 14.03
CA ALA A 382 9.46 -10.60 13.51
C ALA A 382 8.17 -11.04 14.23
N GLN A 383 7.75 -10.33 15.26
CA GLN A 383 6.57 -10.62 16.08
C GLN A 383 5.90 -9.33 16.56
N ASP A 384 4.62 -9.38 16.90
CA ASP A 384 3.97 -8.26 17.59
C ASP A 384 4.50 -8.13 19.02
N ILE A 385 4.56 -6.90 19.53
CA ILE A 385 4.95 -6.60 20.91
C ILE A 385 3.76 -5.98 21.63
N LEU A 386 3.29 -6.68 22.65
CA LEU A 386 2.19 -6.25 23.50
C LEU A 386 2.72 -5.59 24.77
N ALA A 387 2.07 -4.52 25.21
CA ALA A 387 2.31 -3.96 26.53
C ALA A 387 1.73 -4.88 27.61
N GLN A 388 2.55 -5.34 28.55
CA GLN A 388 2.06 -6.14 29.67
C GLN A 388 1.36 -5.28 30.73
N GLU A 389 1.86 -4.07 30.92
CA GLU A 389 1.39 -3.09 31.88
C GLU A 389 0.91 -1.82 31.15
N PRO A 390 -0.03 -1.05 31.72
CA PRO A 390 -0.43 0.22 31.15
C PRO A 390 0.64 1.30 31.36
N LEU A 391 0.67 2.30 30.49
CA LEU A 391 1.50 3.50 30.61
C LEU A 391 0.64 4.78 30.63
N PRO A 392 0.74 5.62 31.67
CA PRO A 392 1.42 5.34 32.94
C PRO A 392 0.71 4.22 33.72
N PRO A 393 1.42 3.48 34.62
CA PRO A 393 0.83 2.39 35.40
C PRO A 393 -0.02 2.86 36.60
N PHE A 394 0.05 4.15 36.92
CA PHE A 394 -0.70 4.82 37.98
C PHE A 394 -1.16 6.20 37.48
N PRO A 395 -2.16 6.85 38.11
CA PRO A 395 -2.51 8.23 37.81
C PRO A 395 -1.30 9.13 38.07
N ALA A 396 -0.82 9.82 37.05
CA ALA A 396 0.44 10.56 37.11
C ALA A 396 0.20 12.05 36.85
N SER A 397 0.95 12.92 37.54
CA SER A 397 0.86 14.35 37.29
C SER A 397 1.38 14.72 35.89
N ILE A 398 0.66 15.60 35.18
CA ILE A 398 1.13 16.23 33.93
C ILE A 398 2.09 17.39 34.22
N LYS A 399 2.00 17.98 35.41
CA LYS A 399 2.64 19.25 35.78
C LYS A 399 3.42 19.15 37.09
N ASP A 400 4.35 20.07 37.30
CA ASP A 400 4.86 20.34 38.63
C ASP A 400 3.85 21.23 39.37
N GLY A 401 3.50 20.87 40.60
CA GLY A 401 2.50 21.61 41.35
C GLY A 401 2.02 20.90 42.60
N TYR A 402 0.71 20.96 42.85
CA TYR A 402 0.10 20.38 44.04
C TYR A 402 -1.05 19.46 43.65
N ALA A 403 -1.01 18.22 44.14
CA ALA A 403 -2.13 17.30 44.10
C ALA A 403 -3.18 17.77 45.12
N VAL A 404 -4.41 17.92 44.65
CA VAL A 404 -5.53 18.49 45.40
C VAL A 404 -6.76 17.60 45.33
N ARG A 405 -7.71 17.85 46.24
CA ARG A 405 -9.11 17.47 46.06
C ARG A 405 -9.79 18.61 45.30
N SER A 406 -10.27 18.34 44.10
CA SER A 406 -10.80 19.33 43.17
C SER A 406 -11.97 20.13 43.74
N HIS A 407 -12.73 19.56 44.69
CA HIS A 407 -13.85 20.21 45.36
C HIS A 407 -13.45 21.19 46.47
N ASP A 408 -12.21 21.16 46.97
CA ASP A 408 -11.76 22.08 48.03
C ASP A 408 -11.65 23.53 47.50
N GLY A 409 -11.34 23.70 46.20
CA GLY A 409 -11.35 25.00 45.53
C GLY A 409 -10.14 25.91 45.89
N PRO A 410 -10.19 27.20 45.53
CA PRO A 410 -9.13 28.16 45.86
C PRO A 410 -9.07 28.41 47.37
N GLY A 411 -7.87 28.53 47.93
CA GLY A 411 -7.69 28.67 49.38
C GLY A 411 -6.25 28.51 49.83
N GLU A 412 -6.01 28.67 51.14
CA GLU A 412 -4.71 28.42 51.76
C GLU A 412 -4.70 27.03 52.39
N TYR A 413 -3.71 26.23 52.03
CA TYR A 413 -3.57 24.85 52.45
C TYR A 413 -2.21 24.60 53.06
N SER A 414 -2.20 23.64 53.98
CA SER A 414 -0.98 23.09 54.54
C SER A 414 -0.48 21.97 53.62
N VAL A 415 0.82 21.90 53.38
CA VAL A 415 1.42 20.95 52.43
C VAL A 415 1.86 19.69 53.19
N GLU A 416 1.28 18.54 52.85
CA GLU A 416 1.78 17.22 53.26
C GLU A 416 2.98 16.83 52.39
N VAL A 417 3.94 16.08 52.95
CA VAL A 417 5.10 15.58 52.20
C VAL A 417 4.57 14.69 51.07
N GLY A 418 4.65 15.21 49.85
CA GLY A 418 4.07 14.58 48.68
C GLY A 418 4.96 13.49 48.09
N ALA A 419 4.34 12.67 47.24
CA ALA A 419 5.01 11.58 46.56
C ALA A 419 5.97 12.12 45.49
N LEU A 420 7.26 11.83 45.65
CA LEU A 420 8.27 12.07 44.60
C LEU A 420 8.27 10.89 43.62
N ALA A 421 8.76 11.11 42.40
CA ALA A 421 8.94 10.03 41.42
C ALA A 421 9.78 8.90 42.02
N GLY A 422 9.26 7.66 41.99
CA GLY A 422 9.92 6.46 42.55
C GLY A 422 9.53 6.12 44.00
N THR A 423 8.66 6.89 44.66
CA THR A 423 8.11 6.56 46.00
C THR A 423 6.65 6.12 45.91
N ALA A 424 6.21 5.17 46.76
CA ALA A 424 4.80 4.78 46.83
C ALA A 424 3.90 5.98 47.19
N PRO A 425 2.73 6.15 46.56
CA PRO A 425 1.84 7.26 46.88
C PRO A 425 1.32 7.13 48.31
N GLY A 426 1.41 8.22 49.08
CA GLY A 426 0.74 8.35 50.37
C GLY A 426 -0.77 8.61 50.22
N ARG A 427 -1.46 8.85 51.33
CA ARG A 427 -2.85 9.33 51.36
C ARG A 427 -2.87 10.83 51.60
N LEU A 428 -3.70 11.57 50.87
CA LEU A 428 -3.92 13.00 51.08
C LEU A 428 -5.02 13.24 52.13
N SER A 429 -4.68 13.88 53.23
CA SER A 429 -5.65 14.24 54.28
C SER A 429 -6.62 15.35 53.81
N PRO A 430 -7.88 15.37 54.27
CA PRO A 430 -8.80 16.48 53.99
C PRO A 430 -8.26 17.83 54.51
N GLY A 431 -8.35 18.89 53.71
CA GLY A 431 -7.81 20.22 54.06
C GLY A 431 -6.29 20.37 53.87
N TYR A 432 -5.64 19.37 53.28
CA TYR A 432 -4.22 19.39 52.92
C TYR A 432 -4.05 19.25 51.40
N VAL A 433 -2.90 19.70 50.91
CA VAL A 433 -2.44 19.47 49.53
C VAL A 433 -1.07 18.79 49.57
N ALA A 434 -0.69 18.07 48.50
CA ALA A 434 0.61 17.41 48.43
C ALA A 434 1.42 17.98 47.26
N TYR A 435 2.67 18.36 47.51
CA TYR A 435 3.57 18.74 46.41
C TYR A 435 3.84 17.54 45.51
N ILE A 436 3.72 17.72 44.20
CA ILE A 436 3.90 16.64 43.22
C ILE A 436 4.68 17.17 42.02
N GLY A 437 5.69 16.42 41.60
CA GLY A 437 6.42 16.68 40.37
C GLY A 437 5.75 16.02 39.16
N THR A 438 6.10 16.47 37.96
CA THR A 438 5.67 15.89 36.70
C THR A 438 6.04 14.40 36.64
N GLY A 439 5.06 13.56 36.30
CA GLY A 439 5.20 12.09 36.32
C GLY A 439 5.08 11.45 37.72
N GLY A 440 4.96 12.24 38.79
CA GLY A 440 4.75 11.74 40.15
C GLY A 440 3.38 11.04 40.30
N PRO A 441 3.29 9.98 41.14
CA PRO A 441 2.04 9.26 41.36
C PRO A 441 1.09 10.09 42.23
N LEU A 442 -0.18 10.15 41.84
CA LEU A 442 -1.20 10.88 42.57
C LEU A 442 -1.47 10.21 43.94
N PRO A 443 -1.42 10.95 45.06
CA PRO A 443 -1.76 10.42 46.39
C PRO A 443 -3.21 9.95 46.47
N GLU A 444 -3.49 8.94 47.30
CA GLU A 444 -4.85 8.47 47.52
C GLU A 444 -5.73 9.58 48.12
N GLY A 445 -6.85 9.88 47.46
CA GLY A 445 -7.78 10.93 47.87
C GLY A 445 -7.57 12.26 47.16
N ALA A 446 -6.49 12.45 46.41
CA ALA A 446 -6.38 13.50 45.41
C ALA A 446 -7.06 13.06 44.09
N ASP A 447 -7.64 14.00 43.35
CA ASP A 447 -8.30 13.73 42.07
C ASP A 447 -7.88 14.72 40.96
N ALA A 448 -7.09 15.75 41.27
CA ALA A 448 -6.60 16.73 40.30
C ALA A 448 -5.23 17.29 40.71
N VAL A 449 -4.56 17.96 39.78
CA VAL A 449 -3.32 18.73 40.03
C VAL A 449 -3.54 20.19 39.69
N VAL A 450 -3.02 21.08 40.53
CA VAL A 450 -2.90 22.51 40.23
C VAL A 450 -1.44 22.81 39.97
N GLN A 451 -1.11 23.27 38.76
CA GLN A 451 0.25 23.65 38.38
C GLN A 451 0.80 24.78 39.27
N ILE A 452 2.11 24.78 39.52
CA ILE A 452 2.75 25.68 40.47
C ILE A 452 2.52 27.17 40.16
N GLU A 453 2.38 27.53 38.88
CA GLU A 453 2.11 28.90 38.41
C GLU A 453 0.73 29.43 38.84
N HIS A 454 -0.17 28.54 39.27
CA HIS A 454 -1.48 28.88 39.81
C HIS A 454 -1.51 28.89 41.35
N THR A 455 -0.34 28.91 41.97
CA THR A 455 -0.17 28.88 43.41
C THR A 455 0.78 29.97 43.91
N GLU A 456 0.62 30.39 45.16
CA GLU A 456 1.52 31.30 45.86
C GLU A 456 2.07 30.61 47.11
N GLN A 457 3.40 30.58 47.27
CA GLN A 457 3.99 30.03 48.48
C GLN A 457 3.77 30.98 49.66
N LEU A 458 3.33 30.43 50.79
CA LEU A 458 3.10 31.18 52.02
C LEU A 458 4.20 30.91 53.04
N PRO A 459 4.40 31.81 54.03
CA PRO A 459 5.29 31.51 55.15
C PRO A 459 4.89 30.19 55.84
N PRO A 460 5.88 29.36 56.23
CA PRO A 460 5.60 28.08 56.88
C PRO A 460 4.87 28.28 58.21
N GLU A 461 4.12 27.28 58.63
CA GLU A 461 3.50 27.24 59.95
C GLU A 461 4.56 27.31 61.07
N PRO A 462 4.18 27.73 62.29
CA PRO A 462 5.03 27.60 63.47
C PRO A 462 5.51 26.16 63.72
N SER A 463 4.76 25.17 63.22
CA SER A 463 5.11 23.74 63.23
C SER A 463 6.25 23.38 62.28
N GLY A 464 6.69 24.31 61.42
CA GLY A 464 7.66 24.11 60.34
C GLY A 464 7.06 23.57 59.04
N ARG A 465 5.75 23.30 59.00
CA ARG A 465 5.06 22.77 57.81
C ARG A 465 4.91 23.84 56.73
N GLN A 466 5.18 23.48 55.48
CA GLN A 466 5.02 24.37 54.33
C GLN A 466 3.55 24.68 54.08
N ARG A 467 3.28 25.88 53.56
CA ARG A 467 1.93 26.34 53.21
C ARG A 467 1.90 26.91 51.81
N VAL A 468 0.76 26.75 51.14
CA VAL A 468 0.54 27.26 49.79
C VAL A 468 -0.87 27.81 49.67
N ARG A 469 -1.01 28.89 48.90
CA ARG A 469 -2.31 29.39 48.44
C ARG A 469 -2.57 28.90 47.02
N ILE A 470 -3.68 28.20 46.82
CA ILE A 470 -4.21 27.88 45.49
C ILE A 470 -4.99 29.11 45.01
N VAL A 471 -4.47 29.80 43.98
CA VAL A 471 -5.06 31.02 43.42
C VAL A 471 -6.14 30.67 42.40
N LYS A 472 -5.87 29.66 41.57
CA LYS A 472 -6.80 29.15 40.57
C LYS A 472 -7.04 27.67 40.80
N ALA A 473 -8.30 27.31 41.04
CA ALA A 473 -8.69 25.92 41.25
C ALA A 473 -8.49 25.07 39.98
N ALA A 474 -8.33 23.77 40.19
CA ALA A 474 -8.46 22.78 39.13
C ALA A 474 -9.85 22.86 38.48
N LYS A 475 -9.94 22.51 37.19
CA LYS A 475 -11.22 22.53 36.44
C LYS A 475 -12.20 21.45 36.90
N GLY A 476 -11.73 20.45 37.63
CA GLY A 476 -12.49 19.32 38.14
C GLY A 476 -11.62 18.07 38.29
N PRO A 477 -12.22 16.92 38.65
CA PRO A 477 -11.50 15.65 38.71
C PRO A 477 -10.82 15.32 37.37
N GLY A 478 -9.55 14.92 37.43
CA GLY A 478 -8.70 14.57 36.30
C GLY A 478 -7.94 15.73 35.66
N ASP A 479 -8.13 16.98 36.10
CA ASP A 479 -7.38 18.13 35.55
C ASP A 479 -5.88 17.98 35.85
N ASP A 480 -5.06 18.15 34.81
CA ASP A 480 -3.61 17.93 34.82
C ASP A 480 -3.15 16.55 35.37
N VAL A 481 -4.00 15.52 35.23
CA VAL A 481 -3.68 14.12 35.58
C VAL A 481 -3.72 13.23 34.33
N ARG A 482 -2.64 12.48 34.09
CA ARG A 482 -2.63 11.34 33.15
C ARG A 482 -3.28 10.14 33.82
N ALA A 483 -4.41 9.71 33.27
CA ALA A 483 -5.07 8.49 33.70
C ALA A 483 -4.21 7.25 33.44
N VAL A 484 -4.45 6.17 34.19
CA VAL A 484 -3.77 4.88 33.96
C VAL A 484 -3.99 4.42 32.53
N GLY A 485 -2.90 4.11 31.82
CA GLY A 485 -2.95 3.65 30.44
C GLY A 485 -3.43 4.70 29.43
N SER A 486 -3.31 6.00 29.75
CA SER A 486 -3.65 7.07 28.80
C SER A 486 -2.79 7.05 27.54
N ASP A 487 -1.55 6.57 27.66
CA ASP A 487 -0.58 6.56 26.56
C ASP A 487 -0.53 5.17 25.91
N ILE A 488 -0.50 4.11 26.72
CA ILE A 488 -0.51 2.71 26.27
C ILE A 488 -1.38 1.90 27.22
N LYS A 489 -2.35 1.14 26.70
CA LYS A 489 -3.15 0.24 27.54
C LYS A 489 -2.46 -1.12 27.71
N ALA A 490 -2.70 -1.76 28.85
CA ALA A 490 -2.31 -3.16 29.02
C ALA A 490 -2.98 -4.03 27.95
N GLY A 491 -2.20 -4.91 27.33
CA GLY A 491 -2.60 -5.78 26.23
C GLY A 491 -2.64 -5.11 24.84
N GLU A 492 -2.33 -3.81 24.74
CA GLU A 492 -2.26 -3.12 23.45
C GLU A 492 -1.01 -3.53 22.67
N VAL A 493 -1.14 -3.65 21.34
CA VAL A 493 0.00 -3.88 20.45
C VAL A 493 0.74 -2.56 20.26
N VAL A 494 1.95 -2.47 20.80
CA VAL A 494 2.79 -1.26 20.77
C VAL A 494 3.59 -1.17 19.49
N LEU A 495 4.08 -2.32 19.01
CA LEU A 495 4.75 -2.46 17.71
C LEU A 495 4.27 -3.74 17.03
N GLN A 496 4.14 -3.70 15.71
CA GLN A 496 3.68 -4.80 14.89
C GLN A 496 4.86 -5.52 14.24
N ARG A 497 4.68 -6.82 14.00
CA ARG A 497 5.56 -7.57 13.10
C ARG A 497 5.69 -6.81 11.78
N GLY A 498 6.93 -6.65 11.31
CA GLY A 498 7.26 -5.91 10.10
C GLY A 498 7.74 -4.49 10.35
N ASP A 499 7.58 -3.96 11.57
CA ASP A 499 8.08 -2.64 11.92
C ASP A 499 9.61 -2.59 11.88
N ARG A 500 10.15 -1.53 11.27
CA ARG A 500 11.57 -1.24 11.32
C ARG A 500 11.90 -0.49 12.61
N LEU A 501 12.81 -1.05 13.41
CA LEU A 501 13.13 -0.52 14.72
C LEU A 501 14.07 0.70 14.61
N GLY A 502 13.51 1.91 14.67
CA GLY A 502 14.24 3.17 14.82
C GLY A 502 14.38 3.59 16.29
N ALA A 503 14.78 4.84 16.53
CA ALA A 503 15.03 5.32 17.89
C ALA A 503 13.75 5.35 18.75
N ALA A 504 12.62 5.77 18.17
CA ALA A 504 11.35 5.82 18.87
C ALA A 504 10.85 4.41 19.23
N GLU A 505 10.96 3.48 18.29
CA GLU A 505 10.57 2.09 18.47
C GLU A 505 11.41 1.42 19.56
N ILE A 506 12.72 1.66 19.59
CA ILE A 506 13.60 1.18 20.67
C ILE A 506 13.20 1.77 22.02
N GLY A 507 12.81 3.05 22.08
CA GLY A 507 12.29 3.68 23.30
C GLY A 507 10.97 3.05 23.79
N LEU A 508 10.05 2.76 22.87
CA LEU A 508 8.80 2.07 23.18
C LEU A 508 9.05 0.64 23.71
N LEU A 509 9.94 -0.11 23.06
CA LEU A 509 10.35 -1.44 23.49
C LEU A 509 10.96 -1.42 24.90
N ALA A 510 11.81 -0.45 25.21
CA ALA A 510 12.33 -0.24 26.56
C ALA A 510 11.20 0.04 27.56
N THR A 511 10.26 0.90 27.16
CA THR A 511 9.14 1.35 28.00
C THR A 511 8.23 0.18 28.41
N VAL A 512 8.01 -0.79 27.53
CA VAL A 512 7.21 -1.99 27.83
C VAL A 512 8.04 -3.17 28.36
N GLY A 513 9.33 -2.96 28.64
CA GLY A 513 10.21 -4.01 29.19
C GLY A 513 10.62 -5.09 28.20
N ALA A 514 10.49 -4.86 26.88
CA ALA A 514 10.84 -5.82 25.84
C ALA A 514 12.37 -5.87 25.59
N ALA A 515 13.09 -6.61 26.44
CA ALA A 515 14.56 -6.67 26.41
C ALA A 515 15.16 -7.61 25.36
N LYS A 516 14.41 -8.65 24.94
CA LYS A 516 14.81 -9.63 23.91
C LYS A 516 13.74 -9.70 22.84
N LEU A 517 14.17 -9.60 21.59
CA LEU A 517 13.28 -9.39 20.44
C LEU A 517 13.57 -10.42 19.37
N GLN A 518 12.51 -10.97 18.78
CA GLN A 518 12.63 -11.70 17.52
C GLN A 518 12.64 -10.69 16.39
N VAL A 519 13.69 -10.71 15.58
CA VAL A 519 13.85 -9.82 14.43
C VAL A 519 14.16 -10.63 13.18
N GLY A 520 13.91 -10.08 12.00
CA GLY A 520 14.34 -10.69 10.75
C GLY A 520 15.86 -10.83 10.71
N GLY A 521 16.34 -11.98 10.23
CA GLY A 521 17.75 -12.32 10.22
C GLY A 521 18.59 -11.40 9.34
N ARG A 522 19.89 -11.34 9.64
CA ARG A 522 20.85 -10.55 8.84
C ARG A 522 21.49 -11.43 7.76
N PRO A 523 21.10 -11.30 6.48
CA PRO A 523 21.65 -12.17 5.45
C PRO A 523 23.16 -12.00 5.33
N ARG A 524 23.87 -13.12 5.23
CA ARG A 524 25.31 -13.15 4.95
C ARG A 524 25.52 -13.03 3.44
N VAL A 525 26.19 -11.97 3.01
CA VAL A 525 26.36 -11.63 1.59
C VAL A 525 27.83 -11.76 1.20
N GLY A 526 28.15 -12.75 0.38
CA GLY A 526 29.46 -12.89 -0.27
C GLY A 526 29.58 -11.95 -1.48
N VAL A 527 30.71 -11.28 -1.65
CA VAL A 527 30.98 -10.43 -2.83
C VAL A 527 32.27 -10.86 -3.52
N LEU A 528 32.15 -11.24 -4.79
CA LEU A 528 33.24 -11.75 -5.62
C LEU A 528 33.31 -10.95 -6.93
N SER A 529 34.50 -10.51 -7.32
CA SER A 529 34.73 -9.98 -8.67
C SER A 529 35.50 -10.99 -9.52
N THR A 530 35.26 -10.99 -10.83
CA THR A 530 35.96 -11.84 -11.79
C THR A 530 36.47 -11.00 -12.95
N GLY A 531 37.73 -11.22 -13.35
CA GLY A 531 38.31 -10.55 -14.51
C GLY A 531 39.82 -10.43 -14.41
N ASN A 532 40.54 -10.85 -15.45
CA ASN A 532 42.00 -10.73 -15.50
C ASN A 532 42.49 -9.28 -15.60
N GLU A 533 41.61 -8.34 -15.99
CA GLU A 533 41.89 -6.90 -15.98
C GLU A 533 41.89 -6.32 -14.56
N LEU A 534 41.29 -7.00 -13.58
CA LEU A 534 41.06 -6.44 -12.25
C LEU A 534 42.30 -6.55 -11.36
N VAL A 535 42.58 -5.46 -10.65
CA VAL A 535 43.58 -5.43 -9.57
C VAL A 535 42.97 -4.83 -8.30
N GLU A 536 43.60 -5.12 -7.15
CA GLU A 536 43.19 -4.56 -5.87
C GLU A 536 43.21 -3.02 -5.87
N PRO A 537 42.27 -2.34 -5.16
CA PRO A 537 42.21 -0.88 -5.11
C PRO A 537 43.49 -0.20 -4.62
N GLY A 538 44.28 -0.90 -3.78
CA GLY A 538 45.54 -0.40 -3.23
C GLY A 538 46.71 -0.34 -4.23
N VAL A 539 46.58 -0.95 -5.41
CA VAL A 539 47.64 -0.92 -6.44
C VAL A 539 47.82 0.52 -6.96
N GLN A 540 49.01 1.08 -6.80
CA GLN A 540 49.28 2.48 -7.15
C GLN A 540 49.44 2.71 -8.66
N GLN A 541 50.16 1.82 -9.36
CA GLN A 541 50.41 1.92 -10.79
C GLN A 541 49.77 0.75 -11.52
N LEU A 542 48.93 1.05 -12.52
CA LEU A 542 48.25 0.03 -13.33
C LEU A 542 49.16 -0.41 -14.49
N ALA A 543 49.26 -1.72 -14.72
CA ALA A 543 49.84 -2.23 -15.95
C ALA A 543 48.88 -2.02 -17.14
N PRO A 544 49.37 -2.05 -18.40
CA PRO A 544 48.50 -2.00 -19.57
C PRO A 544 47.40 -3.06 -19.51
N GLY A 545 46.15 -2.63 -19.76
CA GLY A 545 44.98 -3.51 -19.71
C GLY A 545 44.40 -3.77 -18.32
N GLN A 546 44.93 -3.14 -17.27
CA GLN A 546 44.40 -3.28 -15.91
C GLN A 546 43.51 -2.11 -15.48
N ILE A 547 42.54 -2.41 -14.63
CA ILE A 547 41.70 -1.46 -13.90
C ILE A 547 41.53 -1.92 -12.45
N ARG A 548 41.27 -0.99 -11.54
CA ARG A 548 41.01 -1.32 -10.13
C ARG A 548 39.61 -1.88 -9.96
N ASP A 549 39.46 -2.87 -9.09
CA ASP A 549 38.14 -3.42 -8.73
C ASP A 549 37.35 -2.43 -7.87
N ALA A 550 36.51 -1.63 -8.52
CA ALA A 550 35.60 -0.71 -7.85
C ALA A 550 34.29 -1.38 -7.42
N ASN A 551 33.87 -2.44 -8.12
CA ASN A 551 32.55 -3.02 -7.93
C ASN A 551 32.43 -3.76 -6.62
N ARG A 552 33.45 -4.55 -6.26
CA ARG A 552 33.44 -5.32 -5.01
C ARG A 552 33.34 -4.40 -3.80
N ALA A 553 34.16 -3.36 -3.74
CA ALA A 553 34.11 -2.37 -2.67
C ALA A 553 32.76 -1.63 -2.63
N MET A 554 32.22 -1.23 -3.79
CA MET A 554 30.93 -0.54 -3.89
C MET A 554 29.75 -1.43 -3.44
N LEU A 555 29.72 -2.69 -3.86
CA LEU A 555 28.65 -3.62 -3.50
C LEU A 555 28.73 -4.08 -2.06
N ALA A 556 29.95 -4.27 -1.52
CA ALA A 556 30.16 -4.54 -0.10
C ALA A 556 29.57 -3.39 0.75
N ALA A 557 29.87 -2.14 0.40
CA ALA A 557 29.30 -0.98 1.08
C ALA A 557 27.77 -0.92 0.95
N ALA A 558 27.22 -1.20 -0.24
CA ALA A 558 25.78 -1.18 -0.48
C ALA A 558 25.04 -2.29 0.30
N ALA A 559 25.61 -3.49 0.38
CA ALA A 559 25.07 -4.61 1.17
C ALA A 559 25.14 -4.33 2.67
N GLN A 560 26.25 -3.77 3.17
CA GLN A 560 26.38 -3.34 4.57
C GLN A 560 25.32 -2.28 4.92
N ALA A 561 25.12 -1.28 4.05
CA ALA A 561 24.08 -0.27 4.24
C ALA A 561 22.66 -0.85 4.23
N ALA A 562 22.45 -2.00 3.58
CA ALA A 562 21.21 -2.76 3.62
C ALA A 562 21.05 -3.64 4.89
N GLY A 563 22.03 -3.63 5.80
CA GLY A 563 22.02 -4.40 7.05
C GLY A 563 22.58 -5.82 6.94
N ALA A 564 23.21 -6.17 5.83
CA ALA A 564 23.79 -7.50 5.60
C ALA A 564 25.16 -7.69 6.28
N LEU A 565 25.49 -8.94 6.59
CA LEU A 565 26.83 -9.34 7.04
C LEU A 565 27.68 -9.67 5.81
N VAL A 566 28.61 -8.79 5.45
CA VAL A 566 29.39 -8.96 4.21
C VAL A 566 30.61 -9.86 4.40
N VAL A 567 30.81 -10.76 3.45
CA VAL A 567 32.01 -11.59 3.29
C VAL A 567 32.70 -11.20 1.99
N ASP A 568 33.90 -10.62 2.07
CA ASP A 568 34.70 -10.26 0.91
C ASP A 568 35.45 -11.51 0.38
N LEU A 569 35.13 -11.93 -0.84
CA LEU A 569 35.70 -13.13 -1.47
C LEU A 569 36.85 -12.78 -2.44
N GLY A 570 37.17 -11.50 -2.60
CA GLY A 570 38.26 -11.02 -3.43
C GLY A 570 37.99 -11.06 -4.93
N ILE A 571 39.07 -11.25 -5.70
CA ILE A 571 39.07 -11.30 -7.16
C ILE A 571 39.41 -12.74 -7.60
N ALA A 572 38.65 -13.29 -8.55
CA ALA A 572 38.99 -14.50 -9.28
C ALA A 572 39.49 -14.17 -10.69
N GLY A 573 40.52 -14.88 -11.17
CA GLY A 573 40.92 -14.81 -12.58
C GLY A 573 39.92 -15.52 -13.50
N ASP A 574 40.01 -15.26 -14.80
CA ASP A 574 39.14 -15.88 -15.82
C ASP A 574 39.63 -17.29 -16.21
N GLU A 575 39.79 -18.16 -15.22
CA GLU A 575 40.11 -19.57 -15.40
C GLU A 575 39.07 -20.40 -14.65
N ALA A 576 38.49 -21.41 -15.32
CA ALA A 576 37.42 -22.24 -14.76
C ALA A 576 37.76 -22.81 -13.36
N GLY A 577 39.00 -23.28 -13.17
CA GLY A 577 39.45 -23.82 -11.89
C GLY A 577 39.54 -22.77 -10.76
N GLN A 578 39.92 -21.52 -11.07
CA GLN A 578 39.96 -20.44 -10.07
C GLN A 578 38.55 -20.00 -9.68
N VAL A 579 37.65 -19.89 -10.66
CA VAL A 579 36.24 -19.56 -10.43
C VAL A 579 35.55 -20.65 -9.60
N GLU A 580 35.79 -21.92 -9.91
CA GLU A 580 35.26 -23.06 -9.13
C GLU A 580 35.81 -23.07 -7.70
N ALA A 581 37.12 -22.87 -7.50
CA ALA A 581 37.72 -22.81 -6.16
C ALA A 581 37.12 -21.69 -5.30
N LYS A 582 36.92 -20.50 -5.88
CA LYS A 582 36.27 -19.36 -5.20
C LYS A 582 34.80 -19.63 -4.91
N PHE A 583 34.13 -20.38 -5.76
CA PHE A 583 32.75 -20.81 -5.52
C PHE A 583 32.67 -21.80 -4.34
N GLU A 584 33.61 -22.74 -4.20
CA GLU A 584 33.69 -23.62 -3.03
C GLU A 584 34.01 -22.84 -1.74
N GLU A 585 34.94 -21.88 -1.79
CA GLU A 585 35.23 -20.97 -0.68
C GLU A 585 33.96 -20.21 -0.23
N THR A 586 33.15 -19.78 -1.18
CA THR A 586 31.86 -19.11 -0.92
C THR A 586 30.89 -20.02 -0.17
N ILE A 587 30.73 -21.27 -0.65
CA ILE A 587 29.86 -22.27 -0.03
C ILE A 587 30.28 -22.52 1.42
N ASN A 588 31.59 -22.71 1.64
CA ASN A 588 32.18 -22.98 2.95
C ASN A 588 32.06 -21.78 3.91
N SER A 589 32.01 -20.56 3.38
CA SER A 589 31.85 -19.33 4.17
C SER A 589 30.42 -19.13 4.73
N GLY A 590 29.48 -20.02 4.37
CA GLY A 590 28.13 -20.01 4.90
C GLY A 590 27.33 -18.77 4.49
N VAL A 591 27.56 -18.24 3.29
CA VAL A 591 26.81 -17.07 2.79
C VAL A 591 25.42 -17.50 2.30
N ASP A 592 24.43 -16.64 2.48
CA ASP A 592 23.04 -16.83 2.02
C ASP A 592 22.84 -16.27 0.61
N VAL A 593 23.61 -15.22 0.30
CA VAL A 593 23.59 -14.53 -1.00
C VAL A 593 25.02 -14.37 -1.49
N LEU A 594 25.27 -14.67 -2.76
CA LEU A 594 26.51 -14.39 -3.47
C LEU A 594 26.24 -13.32 -4.54
N LEU A 595 27.02 -12.24 -4.52
CA LEU A 595 27.09 -11.24 -5.57
C LEU A 595 28.37 -11.46 -6.36
N THR A 596 28.25 -11.75 -7.66
CA THR A 596 29.41 -11.81 -8.56
C THR A 596 29.39 -10.61 -9.50
N THR A 597 30.56 -10.07 -9.87
CA THR A 597 30.66 -9.03 -10.91
C THR A 597 31.71 -9.38 -11.95
N GLY A 598 31.41 -9.14 -13.22
CA GLY A 598 32.20 -9.68 -14.34
C GLY A 598 31.80 -11.14 -14.65
N GLY A 599 32.28 -11.69 -15.76
CA GLY A 599 32.11 -13.13 -16.06
C GLY A 599 30.69 -13.61 -16.41
N VAL A 600 29.73 -12.69 -16.63
CA VAL A 600 28.28 -12.97 -16.80
C VAL A 600 27.70 -12.44 -18.13
N SER A 601 28.56 -12.09 -19.08
CA SER A 601 28.17 -11.54 -20.38
C SER A 601 27.97 -12.67 -21.42
N MET A 602 28.36 -12.42 -22.67
CA MET A 602 28.32 -13.37 -23.80
C MET A 602 29.75 -13.72 -24.29
N GLY A 603 30.78 -13.49 -23.47
CA GLY A 603 32.17 -13.71 -23.86
C GLY A 603 32.61 -15.17 -23.69
N ASP A 604 33.57 -15.60 -24.50
CA ASP A 604 34.10 -16.98 -24.49
C ASP A 604 34.79 -17.39 -23.17
N LYS A 605 35.01 -16.44 -22.26
CA LYS A 605 35.62 -16.63 -20.93
C LYS A 605 34.66 -16.38 -19.77
N ASP A 606 33.35 -16.29 -20.03
CA ASP A 606 32.33 -16.11 -18.99
C ASP A 606 32.00 -17.46 -18.31
N PHE A 607 32.79 -17.84 -17.31
CA PHE A 607 32.67 -19.14 -16.63
C PHE A 607 31.57 -19.19 -15.56
N ILE A 608 31.07 -18.04 -15.08
CA ILE A 608 30.06 -17.99 -14.01
C ILE A 608 28.75 -18.61 -14.48
N LYS A 609 28.23 -18.22 -15.64
CA LYS A 609 26.91 -18.71 -16.09
C LYS A 609 26.91 -20.23 -16.34
N PRO A 610 27.88 -20.82 -17.06
CA PRO A 610 27.98 -22.28 -17.19
C PRO A 610 28.15 -23.00 -15.84
N LEU A 611 28.88 -22.41 -14.89
CA LEU A 611 29.03 -22.98 -13.55
C LEU A 611 27.68 -23.02 -12.81
N LEU A 612 26.91 -21.92 -12.87
CA LEU A 612 25.59 -21.83 -12.26
C LEU A 612 24.59 -22.81 -12.90
N GLU A 613 24.64 -22.98 -14.22
CA GLU A 613 23.81 -23.96 -14.96
C GLU A 613 24.16 -25.41 -14.57
N ARG A 614 25.42 -25.71 -14.24
CA ARG A 614 25.83 -27.05 -13.76
C ARG A 614 25.46 -27.33 -12.31
N ARG A 615 25.56 -26.32 -11.43
CA ARG A 615 25.47 -26.49 -9.97
C ARG A 615 24.09 -26.11 -9.39
N GLY A 616 23.23 -25.49 -10.17
CA GLY A 616 21.96 -24.93 -9.69
C GLY A 616 20.96 -24.64 -10.79
N THR A 617 19.99 -23.80 -10.45
CA THR A 617 18.95 -23.35 -11.38
C THR A 617 19.16 -21.88 -11.71
N VAL A 618 19.43 -21.58 -12.98
CA VAL A 618 19.44 -20.20 -13.49
C VAL A 618 18.03 -19.81 -13.89
N HIS A 619 17.47 -18.78 -13.25
CA HIS A 619 16.10 -18.32 -13.50
C HIS A 619 16.02 -17.34 -14.66
N PHE A 620 17.00 -16.44 -14.75
CA PHE A 620 17.16 -15.55 -15.90
C PHE A 620 18.62 -15.11 -16.04
N GLY A 621 19.03 -14.77 -17.26
CA GLY A 621 20.37 -14.24 -17.57
C GLY A 621 20.38 -12.90 -18.33
N LYS A 622 19.19 -12.34 -18.61
CA LYS A 622 19.03 -11.03 -19.25
C LYS A 622 17.78 -10.34 -18.74
N VAL A 623 17.87 -9.03 -18.57
CA VAL A 623 16.74 -8.15 -18.19
C VAL A 623 16.58 -7.04 -19.22
N ARG A 624 15.34 -6.69 -19.55
CA ARG A 624 15.01 -5.60 -20.48
C ARG A 624 15.09 -4.25 -19.75
N MET A 625 16.31 -3.77 -19.52
CA MET A 625 16.57 -2.51 -18.82
C MET A 625 17.86 -1.83 -19.30
N LYS A 626 17.96 -0.54 -19.01
CA LYS A 626 19.17 0.27 -19.19
C LYS A 626 19.41 1.15 -17.96
N PRO A 627 20.64 1.19 -17.42
CA PRO A 627 21.70 0.18 -17.58
C PRO A 627 21.29 -1.17 -16.95
N GLY A 628 22.04 -2.25 -17.14
CA GLY A 628 21.80 -3.51 -16.39
C GLY A 628 21.42 -4.78 -17.17
N LYS A 629 21.42 -4.76 -18.51
CA LYS A 629 20.95 -5.89 -19.35
C LYS A 629 21.44 -7.29 -18.95
N PRO A 630 22.73 -7.57 -18.68
CA PRO A 630 23.21 -8.94 -18.45
C PRO A 630 23.08 -9.39 -16.98
N LEU A 631 22.13 -8.86 -16.22
CA LEU A 631 21.85 -9.37 -14.87
C LEU A 631 21.41 -10.84 -14.95
N THR A 632 22.06 -11.68 -14.15
CA THR A 632 21.75 -13.10 -13.99
C THR A 632 21.32 -13.40 -12.57
N PHE A 633 20.33 -14.26 -12.39
CA PHE A 633 19.94 -14.78 -11.08
C PHE A 633 19.84 -16.30 -11.10
N ALA A 634 20.37 -16.94 -10.05
CA ALA A 634 20.36 -18.38 -9.88
C ALA A 634 20.17 -18.79 -8.41
N THR A 635 19.75 -20.04 -8.20
CA THR A 635 19.62 -20.66 -6.86
C THR A 635 20.39 -21.97 -6.78
N LEU A 636 21.33 -22.00 -5.84
CA LEU A 636 22.17 -23.09 -5.33
C LEU A 636 21.48 -23.95 -4.28
N GLU A 637 21.46 -25.29 -4.35
CA GLU A 637 21.21 -26.11 -3.15
C GLU A 637 22.51 -26.54 -2.49
N ILE A 638 22.76 -26.02 -1.30
CA ILE A 638 24.00 -26.23 -0.56
C ILE A 638 23.75 -27.19 0.59
N PRO A 639 24.57 -28.24 0.77
CA PRO A 639 24.51 -29.09 1.95
C PRO A 639 24.68 -28.27 3.23
N ALA A 640 23.78 -28.49 4.20
CA ALA A 640 23.84 -27.88 5.52
C ALA A 640 24.07 -28.95 6.59
N ALA A 641 24.46 -28.51 7.80
CA ALA A 641 24.68 -29.40 8.94
C ALA A 641 23.42 -30.25 9.25
N GLY A 642 23.65 -31.46 9.77
CA GLY A 642 22.56 -32.40 10.09
C GLY A 642 21.93 -33.09 8.88
N GLY A 643 22.60 -33.07 7.72
CA GLY A 643 22.03 -33.66 6.51
C GLY A 643 20.75 -32.93 6.10
N SER A 644 20.79 -31.59 6.06
CA SER A 644 19.75 -30.73 5.47
C SER A 644 20.33 -30.01 4.23
N THR A 645 19.52 -29.33 3.44
CA THR A 645 19.98 -28.45 2.34
C THR A 645 19.53 -27.03 2.64
N ARG A 646 20.29 -26.04 2.19
CA ARG A 646 19.91 -24.62 2.27
C ARG A 646 20.08 -23.97 0.89
N PRO A 647 19.20 -23.04 0.50
CA PRO A 647 19.39 -22.31 -0.73
C PRO A 647 20.50 -21.26 -0.61
N LEU A 648 21.33 -21.16 -1.64
CA LEU A 648 22.27 -20.05 -1.89
C LEU A 648 21.75 -19.25 -3.08
N LEU A 649 21.49 -17.97 -2.87
CA LEU A 649 21.04 -17.07 -3.93
C LEU A 649 22.25 -16.47 -4.62
N VAL A 650 22.32 -16.55 -5.96
CA VAL A 650 23.45 -15.98 -6.71
C VAL A 650 22.95 -14.92 -7.66
N PHE A 651 23.49 -13.70 -7.53
CA PHE A 651 23.25 -12.59 -8.44
C PHE A 651 24.52 -12.30 -9.23
N GLY A 652 24.48 -12.63 -10.52
CA GLY A 652 25.51 -12.29 -11.48
C GLY A 652 25.30 -10.87 -12.00
N LEU A 653 25.97 -9.90 -11.40
CA LEU A 653 25.82 -8.48 -11.72
C LEU A 653 26.72 -8.06 -12.90
N PRO A 654 26.29 -7.12 -13.74
CA PRO A 654 27.10 -6.65 -14.87
C PRO A 654 28.43 -6.01 -14.41
N GLY A 655 29.53 -6.24 -15.13
CA GLY A 655 30.85 -5.68 -14.79
C GLY A 655 30.95 -4.14 -14.87
N ASN A 656 30.09 -3.49 -15.65
CA ASN A 656 30.04 -2.03 -15.72
C ASN A 656 29.54 -1.43 -14.39
N PRO A 657 30.28 -0.51 -13.73
CA PRO A 657 29.97 -0.07 -12.37
C PRO A 657 28.54 0.46 -12.16
N VAL A 658 28.05 1.33 -13.03
CA VAL A 658 26.68 1.87 -12.91
C VAL A 658 25.66 0.76 -13.10
N SER A 659 25.91 -0.17 -14.03
CA SER A 659 24.99 -1.30 -14.24
C SER A 659 24.92 -2.17 -13.00
N SER A 660 26.06 -2.49 -12.40
CA SER A 660 26.16 -3.29 -11.17
C SER A 660 25.32 -2.70 -10.03
N ILE A 661 25.56 -1.44 -9.67
CA ILE A 661 24.85 -0.81 -8.54
C ILE A 661 23.37 -0.54 -8.83
N VAL A 662 22.99 -0.23 -10.07
CA VAL A 662 21.58 -0.09 -10.46
C VAL A 662 20.86 -1.44 -10.35
N THR A 663 21.47 -2.53 -10.83
CA THR A 663 20.88 -3.87 -10.68
C THR A 663 20.86 -4.36 -9.23
N PHE A 664 21.88 -4.02 -8.44
CA PHE A 664 21.86 -4.25 -6.99
C PHE A 664 20.66 -3.54 -6.36
N THR A 665 20.49 -2.26 -6.66
CA THR A 665 19.43 -1.44 -6.04
C THR A 665 18.03 -1.91 -6.43
N LEU A 666 17.83 -2.31 -7.68
CA LEU A 666 16.51 -2.70 -8.20
C LEU A 666 16.12 -4.15 -7.89
N VAL A 667 17.08 -5.05 -7.69
CA VAL A 667 16.81 -6.49 -7.58
C VAL A 667 17.38 -7.09 -6.30
N VAL A 668 18.67 -6.85 -6.01
CA VAL A 668 19.34 -7.42 -4.85
C VAL A 668 18.83 -6.79 -3.55
N LEU A 669 18.72 -5.47 -3.48
CA LEU A 669 18.26 -4.77 -2.28
C LEU A 669 16.85 -5.20 -1.84
N PRO A 670 15.84 -5.29 -2.73
CA PRO A 670 14.55 -5.89 -2.37
C PRO A 670 14.65 -7.33 -1.88
N ALA A 671 15.54 -8.15 -2.47
CA ALA A 671 15.77 -9.52 -1.99
C ALA A 671 16.37 -9.54 -0.58
N LEU A 672 17.38 -8.69 -0.31
CA LEU A 672 17.98 -8.54 1.02
C LEU A 672 16.97 -8.04 2.06
N ARG A 673 16.13 -7.05 1.70
CA ARG A 673 15.03 -6.58 2.55
C ARG A 673 14.06 -7.70 2.85
N LYS A 674 13.70 -8.51 1.85
CA LYS A 674 12.81 -9.65 2.06
C LYS A 674 13.40 -10.67 3.03
N LEU A 675 14.68 -11.03 2.86
CA LEU A 675 15.41 -11.90 3.78
C LEU A 675 15.46 -11.33 5.21
N ALA A 676 15.65 -10.02 5.32
CA ALA A 676 15.65 -9.29 6.58
C ALA A 676 14.25 -9.09 7.19
N GLY A 677 13.19 -9.64 6.61
CA GLY A 677 11.84 -9.64 7.18
C GLY A 677 10.95 -8.44 6.83
N TRP A 678 11.35 -7.59 5.89
CA TRP A 678 10.50 -6.47 5.43
C TRP A 678 9.19 -6.99 4.84
N LEU A 679 8.06 -6.40 5.27
CA LEU A 679 6.74 -6.70 4.70
C LEU A 679 6.63 -6.18 3.27
N ASP A 680 7.04 -4.93 3.05
CA ASP A 680 7.20 -4.33 1.73
C ASP A 680 8.69 -4.10 1.43
N PRO A 681 9.33 -4.97 0.63
CA PRO A 681 10.74 -4.81 0.28
C PRO A 681 10.99 -3.77 -0.83
N SER A 682 9.94 -3.21 -1.43
CA SER A 682 10.05 -2.37 -2.63
C SER A 682 10.75 -1.03 -2.38
N LEU A 683 11.26 -0.43 -3.46
CA LEU A 683 11.79 0.93 -3.42
C LEU A 683 10.63 1.92 -3.39
N ARG A 684 10.76 2.97 -2.57
CA ARG A 684 9.78 4.05 -2.53
C ARG A 684 9.77 4.79 -3.87
N ARG A 685 8.58 4.95 -4.43
CA ARG A 685 8.35 5.62 -5.70
C ARG A 685 7.65 6.95 -5.47
N VAL A 686 8.17 7.99 -6.11
CA VAL A 686 7.61 9.34 -6.11
C VAL A 686 7.44 9.85 -7.54
N HIS A 687 6.75 10.97 -7.70
CA HIS A 687 6.70 11.69 -8.96
C HIS A 687 7.53 12.95 -8.85
N ALA A 688 8.33 13.23 -9.88
CA ALA A 688 9.18 14.42 -9.96
C ALA A 688 9.05 15.08 -11.34
N ARG A 689 9.06 16.41 -11.35
CA ARG A 689 9.06 17.23 -12.56
C ARG A 689 10.48 17.27 -13.13
N LEU A 690 10.65 16.99 -14.41
CA LEU A 690 11.96 17.16 -15.08
C LEU A 690 12.37 18.64 -15.09
N ALA A 691 13.59 18.95 -14.64
CA ALA A 691 14.17 20.28 -14.74
C ALA A 691 14.59 20.62 -16.18
N ALA A 692 15.06 19.61 -16.92
CA ALA A 692 15.59 19.73 -18.27
C ALA A 692 15.03 18.61 -19.17
N PRO A 693 15.01 18.79 -20.51
CA PRO A 693 14.57 17.73 -21.40
C PRO A 693 15.52 16.52 -21.36
N LEU A 694 14.96 15.31 -21.45
CA LEU A 694 15.72 14.05 -21.44
C LEU A 694 15.48 13.22 -22.69
N LYS A 695 16.55 12.78 -23.34
CA LYS A 695 16.46 11.87 -24.49
C LYS A 695 16.06 10.48 -24.02
N LEU A 696 15.07 9.88 -24.68
CA LEU A 696 14.60 8.53 -24.43
C LEU A 696 15.42 7.49 -25.20
N ASP A 697 15.44 6.27 -24.67
CA ASP A 697 16.08 5.13 -25.30
C ASP A 697 15.04 4.30 -26.08
N PRO A 698 15.23 4.10 -27.40
CA PRO A 698 14.25 3.41 -28.23
C PRO A 698 14.25 1.89 -28.02
N GLU A 699 15.31 1.32 -27.44
CA GLU A 699 15.47 -0.13 -27.32
C GLU A 699 14.99 -0.68 -25.99
N ARG A 700 15.16 0.08 -24.90
CA ARG A 700 14.90 -0.39 -23.53
C ARG A 700 14.44 0.73 -22.60
N PRO A 701 13.63 0.42 -21.57
CA PRO A 701 13.36 1.38 -20.50
C PRO A 701 14.65 1.73 -19.76
N GLU A 702 14.78 2.99 -19.37
CA GLU A 702 15.99 3.54 -18.73
C GLU A 702 15.72 3.92 -17.27
N TYR A 703 16.59 3.45 -16.38
CA TYR A 703 16.72 3.91 -14.99
C TYR A 703 17.78 5.02 -14.96
N HIS A 704 17.31 6.23 -15.19
CA HIS A 704 18.14 7.42 -15.38
C HIS A 704 18.51 8.01 -14.02
N ARG A 705 19.81 8.22 -13.74
CA ARG A 705 20.24 8.75 -12.45
C ARG A 705 19.91 10.24 -12.37
N ALA A 706 19.26 10.62 -11.28
CA ALA A 706 18.88 11.99 -11.02
C ALA A 706 19.12 12.39 -9.57
N THR A 707 19.32 13.69 -9.39
CA THR A 707 19.19 14.37 -8.11
C THR A 707 17.78 14.94 -8.07
N LEU A 708 17.02 14.55 -7.04
CA LEU A 708 15.78 15.20 -6.69
C LEU A 708 16.07 16.30 -5.68
N HIS A 709 15.34 17.40 -5.80
CA HIS A 709 15.28 18.47 -4.81
C HIS A 709 13.87 19.05 -4.79
N TRP A 710 13.55 19.76 -3.71
CA TRP A 710 12.25 20.39 -3.54
C TRP A 710 12.29 21.84 -4.03
N GLU A 711 11.41 22.21 -4.96
CA GLU A 711 11.26 23.60 -5.42
C GLU A 711 9.87 24.14 -5.12
N ARG A 712 9.79 25.44 -4.84
CA ARG A 712 8.51 26.15 -4.81
C ARG A 712 7.96 26.26 -6.23
N ARG A 713 6.68 25.97 -6.42
CA ARG A 713 6.07 26.05 -7.76
C ARG A 713 6.00 27.52 -8.23
N LEU A 714 6.55 27.79 -9.41
CA LEU A 714 6.52 29.10 -10.05
C LEU A 714 5.07 29.56 -10.30
N GLY A 715 4.78 30.83 -10.01
CA GLY A 715 3.46 31.45 -10.22
C GLY A 715 2.45 31.28 -9.07
N MET A 716 2.88 30.81 -7.90
CA MET A 716 2.05 30.83 -6.70
C MET A 716 2.07 32.20 -6.02
N GLU A 717 0.91 32.64 -5.52
CA GLU A 717 0.76 33.92 -4.79
C GLU A 717 1.68 33.99 -3.56
N GLU A 718 2.04 35.21 -3.17
CA GLU A 718 2.81 35.47 -1.97
C GLU A 718 2.03 34.98 -0.74
N GLY A 719 2.62 34.08 0.06
CA GLY A 719 1.93 33.37 1.16
C GLY A 719 1.35 31.99 0.83
N ALA A 720 1.31 31.56 -0.44
CA ALA A 720 0.88 30.21 -0.78
C ALA A 720 1.95 29.15 -0.41
N VAL A 721 1.53 28.14 0.36
CA VAL A 721 2.33 26.96 0.72
C VAL A 721 2.19 25.91 -0.37
N GLY A 722 3.27 25.60 -1.07
CA GLY A 722 3.28 24.59 -2.11
C GLY A 722 4.63 24.45 -2.79
N GLY A 723 4.98 23.22 -3.17
CA GLY A 723 6.19 22.90 -3.90
C GLY A 723 6.04 21.56 -4.61
N GLU A 724 7.03 21.20 -5.40
CA GLU A 724 7.08 19.92 -6.08
C GLU A 724 8.52 19.40 -6.11
N LEU A 725 8.65 18.08 -6.18
CA LEU A 725 9.95 17.45 -6.44
C LEU A 725 10.36 17.72 -7.88
N VAL A 726 11.61 18.14 -8.05
CA VAL A 726 12.20 18.44 -9.32
C VAL A 726 13.40 17.51 -9.52
N ALA A 727 13.49 16.93 -10.71
CA ALA A 727 14.51 15.97 -11.08
C ALA A 727 15.52 16.60 -12.04
N GLU A 728 16.78 16.63 -11.62
CA GLU A 728 17.93 16.99 -12.43
C GLU A 728 18.76 15.76 -12.80
N SER A 729 19.07 15.62 -14.09
CA SER A 729 19.98 14.56 -14.53
C SER A 729 21.38 14.77 -13.95
N THR A 730 22.04 13.68 -13.57
CA THR A 730 23.46 13.69 -13.18
C THR A 730 24.42 13.82 -14.37
N GLY A 731 23.93 14.25 -15.54
CA GLY A 731 24.70 14.40 -16.77
C GLY A 731 24.90 13.08 -17.53
N GLY A 732 26.11 12.83 -18.04
CA GLY A 732 26.42 11.69 -18.90
C GLY A 732 26.08 10.33 -18.26
N GLN A 733 25.19 9.57 -18.92
CA GLN A 733 24.55 8.36 -18.37
C GLN A 733 25.19 7.02 -18.81
N ILE A 734 26.35 7.03 -19.47
CA ILE A 734 27.02 5.79 -19.90
C ILE A 734 27.26 4.84 -18.71
N SER A 735 27.08 3.54 -18.92
CA SER A 735 27.07 2.52 -17.86
C SER A 735 28.43 2.31 -17.16
N SER A 736 29.53 2.70 -17.79
CA SER A 736 30.87 2.67 -17.19
C SER A 736 31.17 3.87 -16.31
N ARG A 737 30.41 4.97 -16.43
CA ARG A 737 30.69 6.24 -15.75
C ARG A 737 30.06 6.28 -14.36
N LEU A 738 30.78 5.72 -13.39
CA LEU A 738 30.33 5.69 -11.99
C LEU A 738 30.04 7.09 -11.41
N LEU A 739 30.69 8.15 -11.92
CA LEU A 739 30.39 9.54 -11.55
C LEU A 739 28.92 9.94 -11.71
N SER A 740 28.14 9.25 -12.54
CA SER A 740 26.69 9.49 -12.65
C SER A 740 25.89 9.00 -11.43
N MET A 741 26.46 8.17 -10.57
CA MET A 741 25.84 7.77 -9.30
C MET A 741 26.18 8.74 -8.16
N ARG A 742 27.23 9.56 -8.32
CA ARG A 742 27.60 10.57 -7.32
C ARG A 742 26.46 11.58 -7.22
N SER A 743 25.93 11.76 -6.00
CA SER A 743 24.79 12.63 -5.69
C SER A 743 23.44 12.19 -6.28
N ALA A 744 23.38 11.07 -7.00
CA ALA A 744 22.10 10.50 -7.42
C ALA A 744 21.35 10.01 -6.18
N ASN A 745 20.15 10.55 -5.95
CA ASN A 745 19.26 10.12 -4.87
C ASN A 745 17.98 9.47 -5.43
N ALA A 746 17.81 9.48 -6.75
CA ALA A 746 16.76 8.75 -7.43
C ALA A 746 17.19 8.13 -8.78
N LEU A 747 16.41 7.13 -9.19
CA LEU A 747 16.39 6.58 -10.54
C LEU A 747 15.06 6.95 -11.20
N LEU A 748 15.08 7.80 -12.22
CA LEU A 748 13.89 8.10 -13.01
C LEU A 748 13.56 6.90 -13.89
N GLU A 749 12.29 6.53 -13.93
CA GLU A 749 11.79 5.41 -14.73
C GLU A 749 11.33 5.94 -16.08
N LEU A 750 12.25 5.97 -17.04
CA LEU A 750 11.98 6.46 -18.38
C LEU A 750 11.48 5.32 -19.26
N PRO A 751 10.37 5.50 -19.99
CA PRO A 751 9.83 4.47 -20.85
C PRO A 751 10.76 4.21 -22.04
N GLN A 752 10.64 3.01 -22.61
CA GLN A 752 11.23 2.72 -23.91
C GLN A 752 10.48 3.49 -24.99
N ALA A 753 11.11 4.48 -25.58
CA ALA A 753 10.56 5.25 -26.69
C ALA A 753 11.66 6.03 -27.42
N SER A 754 11.35 6.44 -28.64
CA SER A 754 12.19 7.39 -29.39
C SER A 754 11.85 8.83 -29.00
N GLY A 755 12.83 9.73 -29.13
CA GLY A 755 12.62 11.17 -28.96
C GLY A 755 13.10 11.70 -27.61
N THR A 756 12.50 12.80 -27.16
CA THR A 756 12.93 13.55 -25.98
C THR A 756 11.70 13.90 -25.14
N LEU A 757 11.74 13.59 -23.84
CA LEU A 757 10.79 14.13 -22.88
C LEU A 757 11.11 15.60 -22.62
N PRO A 758 10.15 16.53 -22.76
CA PRO A 758 10.40 17.94 -22.50
C PRO A 758 10.59 18.21 -21.00
N ALA A 759 11.32 19.29 -20.68
CA ALA A 759 11.33 19.85 -19.33
C ALA A 759 9.89 20.14 -18.85
N GLY A 760 9.65 20.03 -17.55
CA GLY A 760 8.32 20.18 -16.96
C GLY A 760 7.48 18.90 -16.97
N THR A 761 7.90 17.86 -17.69
CA THR A 761 7.20 16.55 -17.68
C THR A 761 7.30 15.92 -16.30
N MET A 762 6.18 15.39 -15.81
CA MET A 762 6.15 14.60 -14.58
C MET A 762 6.57 13.16 -14.90
N VAL A 763 7.56 12.65 -14.17
CA VAL A 763 8.06 11.28 -14.33
C VAL A 763 8.07 10.54 -13.00
N SER A 764 7.96 9.21 -13.07
CA SER A 764 8.15 8.35 -11.90
C SER A 764 9.63 8.29 -11.54
N ALA A 765 9.94 8.32 -10.24
CA ALA A 765 11.28 8.28 -9.70
C ALA A 765 11.34 7.32 -8.51
N LEU A 766 12.28 6.37 -8.55
CA LEU A 766 12.59 5.47 -7.46
C LEU A 766 13.63 6.10 -6.55
N LEU A 767 13.32 6.24 -5.27
CA LEU A 767 14.25 6.76 -4.28
C LEU A 767 15.32 5.73 -3.94
N ILE A 768 16.58 6.14 -4.03
CA ILE A 768 17.77 5.30 -3.74
C ILE A 768 18.63 5.87 -2.60
N ALA A 769 18.24 7.02 -2.04
CA ALA A 769 18.84 7.61 -0.84
C ALA A 769 17.74 8.26 0.04
N ASP A 770 18.09 8.61 1.28
CA ASP A 770 17.17 9.30 2.19
C ASP A 770 16.95 10.76 1.75
N LEU A 771 15.68 11.16 1.63
CA LEU A 771 15.30 12.54 1.28
C LEU A 771 15.68 13.52 2.40
N GLY A 772 15.71 13.08 3.67
CA GLY A 772 16.03 13.94 4.81
C GLY A 772 17.48 14.42 4.85
N MET A 773 18.37 13.74 4.11
CA MET A 773 19.78 14.10 3.97
C MET A 773 20.06 14.94 2.71
N MET A 774 19.01 15.39 2.00
CA MET A 774 19.17 16.26 0.85
C MET A 774 19.69 17.63 1.27
N PRO A 775 20.69 18.20 0.57
CA PRO A 775 20.96 19.62 0.69
C PRO A 775 19.70 20.36 0.24
N VAL A 776 19.04 21.04 1.18
CA VAL A 776 18.03 22.04 0.84
C VAL A 776 18.78 23.10 0.04
N ALA A 777 18.37 23.36 -1.20
CA ALA A 777 18.93 24.48 -1.95
C ALA A 777 18.79 25.73 -1.06
N GLU A 778 19.91 26.31 -0.64
CA GLU A 778 19.90 27.52 0.20
C GLU A 778 18.95 28.52 -0.45
N SER A 779 17.91 28.89 0.29
CA SER A 779 16.90 29.82 -0.17
C SER A 779 17.58 31.08 -0.69
N VAL A 780 17.17 31.51 -1.88
CA VAL A 780 17.25 32.90 -2.32
C VAL A 780 16.94 33.78 -1.11
N ALA A 781 17.92 34.61 -0.74
CA ALA A 781 17.77 35.55 0.36
C ALA A 781 16.41 36.22 0.25
N LEU A 782 15.58 36.11 1.30
CA LEU A 782 14.47 37.01 1.51
C LEU A 782 15.07 38.41 1.57
N THR A 783 15.11 39.08 0.42
CA THR A 783 15.60 40.45 0.31
C THR A 783 14.79 41.28 1.28
N ALA A 784 15.49 41.87 2.25
CA ALA A 784 14.97 42.89 3.13
C ALA A 784 14.17 43.91 2.31
N GLN A 785 12.94 44.18 2.73
CA GLN A 785 12.17 45.31 2.24
C GLN A 785 13.04 46.58 2.38
N PRO A 786 13.15 47.43 1.34
CA PRO A 786 13.64 48.78 1.57
C PRO A 786 12.62 49.47 2.48
N ALA A 787 13.10 49.93 3.64
CA ALA A 787 12.34 50.82 4.49
C ALA A 787 11.87 52.02 3.65
N ALA A 788 10.57 52.28 3.68
CA ALA A 788 10.01 53.52 3.16
C ALA A 788 10.65 54.70 3.90
N SER A 789 11.27 55.60 3.14
CA SER A 789 11.53 56.99 3.52
C SER A 789 11.22 57.88 2.34
#